data_AF-A0A1Z5JSZ7-F1
#
_entry.id   AF-A0A1Z5JSZ7-F1
#
_cell.length_a   1.000
_cell.length_b   1.000
_cell.length_c   1.000
_cell.angle_alpha   90.00
_cell.angle_beta   90.00
_cell.angle_gamma   90.00
#
_symmetry.space_group_name_H-M   'P 1'
#
loop_
_entity.id
_entity.type
_entity.pdbx_description
1 polymer ?
#
loop_
_entity_poly.entity_id
_entity_poly.type
_entity_poly.pdbx_seq_one_letter_code
_entity_poly.pdbx_strand_id
1 'polypeptide(L)'
;MLAILEKKKEKEAKENAASDWNKIMKQSRTSETDAGRGGRRASVAAAARRMSATNTSNLCRKTFTSDATTAVNPKATTSTQVAPMASRRGSTTHGASSSAMRRMNRRASLGAAIAKLPRSTPVISDDLTEAESVAPVARKVIGRTMGSATMLIHVLQGRNLVALDKDLLGRPTTSDPFVKAFVFENYNWKCVGRSDTVYKTLNPVFQRGMFQVKLGCDQARALLRSGEKIELRLCDQDMLGNDEFMGCVQVPVVGSQSATWYRVMKRSRHHDLFSPGASGELLVSVDFIATAAPDVVPGSLLQLPNHLTIGFSWGYQNVLAESACVALDEVGQVIPDQSIYFSRAVNPNQSIVKWGVLRSDQKIYCRPDGEEIWQLELEKVHKSIMSLFMVLCMPRDDLSALGVLKVRCINSDSDDGVCRFIPELSRGDTSMVLFRITRKDHSWELCPIGQGYPVIRECGSLIPQLHAFCRHTIPDKVPPARRSAWLRPGSCIRVEDYLEANEISVHIQWGTHYRVRLDSVITLLDRDFHKLDEVLFENPNSRDNSVLHCGGEGEDDDDIPVGSYRDKVEVDLTRVSSRTMFVCFSLGPYNGQVADPLLSLHCSILGGDNHVAISYDVPEPTTWTGALIGCFLRSSVDSPWTFYVIGRPTEATNSCEVAHAFREEVKRSRIPTPGDLPVELPCKLPPLVPVPKESIMIPEDFLLKVASIW
;
A
#
# COMPACT_ATOMS: atom_id res chain seq x y z
N MET A 1 12.14 17.94 -22.36
CA MET A 1 12.76 16.60 -22.47
C MET A 1 11.75 15.48 -22.68
N LEU A 2 10.69 15.36 -21.86
CA LEU A 2 9.67 14.30 -22.03
C LEU A 2 8.99 14.30 -23.42
N ALA A 3 8.60 15.47 -23.93
CA ALA A 3 8.06 15.59 -25.30
C ALA A 3 9.05 15.19 -26.41
N ILE A 4 10.36 15.25 -26.14
CA ILE A 4 11.40 14.80 -27.09
C ILE A 4 11.53 13.27 -27.04
N LEU A 5 11.40 12.67 -25.85
CA LEU A 5 11.39 11.22 -25.66
C LEU A 5 10.14 10.56 -26.26
N GLU A 6 8.97 11.18 -26.14
CA GLU A 6 7.73 10.69 -26.75
C GLU A 6 7.79 10.72 -28.28
N LYS A 7 8.29 11.82 -28.87
CA LYS A 7 8.51 11.88 -30.33
C LYS A 7 9.54 10.87 -30.81
N LYS A 8 10.55 10.53 -29.99
CA LYS A 8 11.54 9.49 -30.33
C LYS A 8 10.91 8.09 -30.30
N LYS A 9 10.08 7.78 -29.30
CA LYS A 9 9.33 6.51 -29.22
C LYS A 9 8.34 6.35 -30.38
N GLU A 10 7.65 7.41 -30.76
CA GLU A 10 6.72 7.38 -31.89
C GLU A 10 7.44 7.13 -33.23
N LYS A 11 8.66 7.68 -33.39
CA LYS A 11 9.49 7.44 -34.57
C LYS A 11 10.02 6.01 -34.61
N GLU A 12 10.52 5.47 -33.50
CA GLU A 12 10.99 4.08 -33.39
C GLU A 12 9.86 3.07 -33.65
N ALA A 13 8.64 3.33 -33.18
CA ALA A 13 7.47 2.49 -33.45
C ALA A 13 7.10 2.47 -34.94
N LYS A 14 7.19 3.61 -35.64
CA LYS A 14 6.94 3.70 -37.09
C LYS A 14 8.01 2.99 -37.92
N GLU A 15 9.28 3.07 -37.50
CA GLU A 15 10.39 2.36 -38.15
C GLU A 15 10.29 0.84 -37.98
N ASN A 16 9.91 0.36 -36.80
CA ASN A 16 9.68 -1.06 -36.54
C ASN A 16 8.49 -1.62 -37.35
N ALA A 17 7.38 -0.88 -37.42
CA ALA A 17 6.22 -1.28 -38.23
C ALA A 17 6.56 -1.36 -39.73
N ALA A 18 7.41 -0.45 -40.23
CA ALA A 18 7.87 -0.48 -41.63
C ALA A 18 8.84 -1.66 -41.91
N SER A 19 9.67 -2.02 -40.92
CA SER A 19 10.55 -3.19 -41.00
C SER A 19 9.76 -4.51 -41.04
N ASP A 20 8.72 -4.63 -40.20
CA ASP A 20 7.87 -5.82 -40.15
C ASP A 20 7.04 -5.99 -41.43
N TRP A 21 6.54 -4.90 -42.01
CA TRP A 21 5.91 -4.94 -43.32
C TRP A 21 6.91 -5.48 -44.37
N ASN A 22 8.12 -4.94 -44.45
CA ASN A 22 9.13 -5.41 -45.41
C ASN A 22 9.51 -6.91 -45.23
N LYS A 23 9.46 -7.45 -44.01
CA LYS A 23 9.61 -8.90 -43.76
C LYS A 23 8.43 -9.71 -44.30
N ILE A 24 7.21 -9.26 -44.09
CA ILE A 24 5.98 -9.89 -44.59
C ILE A 24 5.98 -9.92 -46.14
N MET A 25 6.39 -8.81 -46.79
CA MET A 25 6.53 -8.74 -48.25
C MET A 25 7.60 -9.70 -48.80
N LYS A 26 8.69 -9.94 -48.06
CA LYS A 26 9.75 -10.86 -48.48
C LYS A 26 9.31 -12.31 -48.35
N GLN A 27 8.56 -12.65 -47.30
CA GLN A 27 8.03 -14.00 -47.09
C GLN A 27 6.95 -14.37 -48.13
N SER A 28 6.12 -13.42 -48.55
CA SER A 28 5.12 -13.66 -49.60
C SER A 28 5.72 -13.85 -51.00
N ARG A 29 6.89 -13.25 -51.27
CA ARG A 29 7.62 -13.42 -52.54
C ARG A 29 8.38 -14.75 -52.63
N THR A 30 8.77 -15.35 -51.51
CA THR A 30 9.44 -16.65 -51.49
C THR A 30 8.48 -17.83 -51.64
N SER A 31 7.18 -17.66 -51.36
CA SER A 31 6.18 -18.72 -51.52
C SER A 31 5.62 -18.88 -52.95
N GLU A 32 5.86 -17.92 -53.85
CA GLU A 32 5.38 -17.99 -55.25
C GLU A 32 6.35 -18.68 -56.21
N THR A 33 7.58 -19.00 -55.80
CA THR A 33 8.59 -19.63 -56.67
C THR A 33 8.68 -21.15 -56.60
N ASP A 34 8.01 -21.82 -55.64
CA ASP A 34 8.20 -23.27 -55.40
C ASP A 34 6.99 -24.18 -55.73
N ALA A 35 5.93 -23.66 -56.36
CA ALA A 35 4.76 -24.46 -56.75
C ALA A 35 4.59 -24.58 -58.28
N GLY A 36 5.59 -25.17 -58.94
CA GLY A 36 5.55 -25.47 -60.37
C GLY A 36 5.78 -26.94 -60.69
N ARG A 37 4.75 -27.81 -60.52
CA ARG A 37 4.48 -29.01 -61.35
C ARG A 37 3.32 -29.83 -60.78
N GLY A 38 2.22 -29.97 -61.55
CA GLY A 38 1.33 -31.14 -61.43
C GLY A 38 -0.20 -30.91 -61.36
N GLY A 39 -0.81 -30.39 -62.42
CA GLY A 39 -2.05 -30.94 -63.01
C GLY A 39 -3.37 -31.12 -62.23
N ARG A 40 -4.28 -30.17 -62.48
CA ARG A 40 -5.73 -30.30 -62.83
C ARG A 40 -6.84 -30.42 -61.75
N ARG A 41 -7.64 -29.33 -61.76
CA ARG A 41 -9.12 -29.18 -61.70
C ARG A 41 -9.82 -29.18 -60.34
N ALA A 42 -10.24 -27.99 -59.87
CA ALA A 42 -11.65 -27.51 -59.91
C ALA A 42 -11.79 -26.07 -59.39
N SER A 43 -12.84 -25.38 -59.86
CA SER A 43 -13.29 -23.97 -59.72
C SER A 43 -13.31 -23.38 -58.29
N VAL A 44 -12.80 -22.17 -58.03
CA VAL A 44 -13.36 -20.79 -58.21
C VAL A 44 -14.50 -20.38 -57.23
N ALA A 45 -14.20 -19.31 -56.48
CA ALA A 45 -15.05 -18.27 -55.86
C ALA A 45 -15.73 -18.54 -54.50
N ALA A 46 -15.31 -17.79 -53.46
CA ALA A 46 -15.99 -16.58 -52.98
C ALA A 46 -15.64 -16.25 -51.51
N ALA A 47 -14.75 -15.28 -51.27
CA ALA A 47 -14.55 -14.69 -49.95
C ALA A 47 -14.11 -13.23 -50.07
N ALA A 48 -15.06 -12.36 -50.44
CA ALA A 48 -15.00 -10.92 -50.16
C ALA A 48 -16.35 -10.30 -50.50
N ARG A 49 -17.23 -10.11 -49.51
CA ARG A 49 -18.18 -8.99 -49.43
C ARG A 49 -19.08 -9.08 -48.19
N ARG A 50 -19.07 -7.96 -47.46
CA ARG A 50 -20.13 -7.41 -46.57
C ARG A 50 -20.24 -8.04 -45.19
N MET A 51 -20.51 -7.31 -44.11
CA MET A 51 -20.66 -5.87 -43.77
C MET A 51 -20.79 -5.91 -42.23
N SER A 52 -20.16 -5.01 -41.46
CA SER A 52 -20.75 -3.73 -41.03
C SER A 52 -22.19 -3.81 -40.51
N ALA A 53 -22.36 -3.26 -39.30
CA ALA A 53 -23.55 -2.60 -38.76
C ALA A 53 -24.50 -3.40 -37.83
N THR A 54 -24.33 -3.09 -36.54
CA THR A 54 -25.34 -2.52 -35.61
C THR A 54 -26.58 -3.31 -35.18
N ASN A 55 -26.73 -3.31 -33.85
CA ASN A 55 -27.85 -2.76 -33.06
C ASN A 55 -28.94 -3.68 -32.47
N THR A 56 -29.04 -3.50 -31.14
CA THR A 56 -30.26 -3.28 -30.31
C THR A 56 -31.27 -4.41 -30.06
N SER A 57 -31.41 -4.66 -28.76
CA SER A 57 -32.65 -4.63 -27.96
C SER A 57 -33.47 -5.92 -27.75
N ASN A 58 -33.72 -6.13 -26.45
CA ASN A 58 -35.00 -6.40 -25.80
C ASN A 58 -35.66 -7.79 -25.83
N LEU A 59 -36.03 -8.18 -24.59
CA LEU A 59 -37.20 -8.93 -24.14
C LEU A 59 -37.45 -10.34 -24.75
N CYS A 60 -37.39 -11.36 -23.88
CA CYS A 60 -38.65 -12.04 -23.53
C CYS A 60 -38.59 -12.82 -22.21
N ARG A 61 -39.59 -12.48 -21.41
CA ARG A 61 -40.11 -13.12 -20.20
C ARG A 61 -40.86 -14.38 -20.59
N LYS A 62 -40.60 -15.53 -19.94
CA LYS A 62 -41.62 -16.58 -19.73
C LYS A 62 -41.44 -17.24 -18.38
N THR A 63 -42.38 -16.89 -17.51
CA THR A 63 -42.86 -17.61 -16.34
C THR A 63 -43.38 -19.01 -16.70
N PHE A 64 -43.17 -19.99 -15.82
CA PHE A 64 -44.23 -20.92 -15.41
C PHE A 64 -43.95 -21.46 -13.99
N THR A 65 -44.95 -21.25 -13.13
CA THR A 65 -45.32 -21.93 -11.88
C THR A 65 -45.45 -23.44 -12.10
N SER A 66 -45.32 -24.36 -11.13
CA SER A 66 -46.14 -24.49 -9.92
C SER A 66 -45.63 -25.60 -8.98
N ASP A 67 -45.70 -25.32 -7.66
CA ASP A 67 -46.20 -26.13 -6.53
C ASP A 67 -46.38 -27.66 -6.67
N ALA A 68 -45.92 -28.41 -5.66
CA ALA A 68 -46.80 -28.90 -4.57
C ALA A 68 -46.13 -29.96 -3.66
N THR A 69 -45.95 -29.59 -2.39
CA THR A 69 -46.24 -30.35 -1.15
C THR A 69 -46.19 -31.88 -1.12
N THR A 70 -45.44 -32.43 -0.14
CA THR A 70 -46.05 -33.32 0.88
C THR A 70 -45.25 -33.34 2.18
N ALA A 71 -45.96 -33.15 3.30
CA ALA A 71 -45.47 -33.20 4.67
C ALA A 71 -45.61 -34.61 5.24
N VAL A 72 -44.69 -35.04 6.11
CA VAL A 72 -44.98 -35.98 7.22
C VAL A 72 -44.08 -35.64 8.42
N ASN A 73 -44.76 -35.38 9.54
CA ASN A 73 -44.25 -35.33 10.91
C ASN A 73 -44.68 -36.65 11.58
N PRO A 74 -43.96 -37.20 12.58
CA PRO A 74 -44.55 -37.11 13.93
C PRO A 74 -43.56 -37.05 15.12
N LYS A 75 -43.91 -36.13 16.04
CA LYS A 75 -44.05 -36.26 17.52
C LYS A 75 -43.10 -37.17 18.35
N ALA A 76 -42.33 -36.48 19.20
CA ALA A 76 -42.36 -36.45 20.68
C ALA A 76 -42.22 -37.74 21.51
N THR A 77 -41.24 -37.73 22.43
CA THR A 77 -41.39 -38.26 23.80
C THR A 77 -40.45 -37.56 24.79
N THR A 78 -40.90 -37.51 26.04
CA THR A 78 -40.52 -36.69 27.21
C THR A 78 -39.48 -37.36 28.13
N SER A 79 -39.13 -36.65 29.23
CA SER A 79 -38.46 -37.12 30.48
C SER A 79 -36.90 -37.00 30.51
N THR A 80 -36.17 -36.62 31.57
CA THR A 80 -36.42 -36.19 32.97
C THR A 80 -35.14 -35.52 33.51
N GLN A 81 -35.28 -34.61 34.47
CA GLN A 81 -34.23 -34.00 35.31
C GLN A 81 -33.41 -35.02 36.12
N VAL A 82 -32.10 -34.80 36.34
CA VAL A 82 -31.42 -34.97 37.65
C VAL A 82 -30.15 -34.10 37.71
N ALA A 83 -29.94 -33.40 38.84
CA ALA A 83 -28.71 -32.71 39.25
C ALA A 83 -27.59 -33.67 39.72
N PRO A 84 -26.37 -33.19 40.03
CA PRO A 84 -26.02 -33.03 41.45
C PRO A 84 -25.16 -31.77 41.73
N MET A 85 -25.49 -31.01 42.78
CA MET A 85 -24.90 -31.02 44.13
C MET A 85 -23.43 -30.59 44.25
N ALA A 86 -23.30 -29.48 44.99
CA ALA A 86 -22.10 -28.93 45.56
C ALA A 86 -21.45 -29.85 46.61
N SER A 87 -20.13 -29.71 46.77
CA SER A 87 -19.48 -29.93 48.06
C SER A 87 -18.56 -28.76 48.40
N ARG A 88 -18.57 -28.41 49.69
CA ARG A 88 -17.95 -27.25 50.33
C ARG A 88 -17.18 -27.82 51.54
N ARG A 89 -16.10 -27.13 51.92
CA ARG A 89 -15.22 -27.30 53.11
C ARG A 89 -14.02 -28.24 52.91
N GLY A 90 -12.82 -27.93 53.40
CA GLY A 90 -12.46 -26.91 54.38
C GLY A 90 -10.97 -26.59 54.42
N SER A 91 -10.69 -25.45 55.06
CA SER A 91 -9.37 -25.03 55.54
C SER A 91 -8.89 -25.91 56.68
N THR A 92 -7.58 -26.11 56.82
CA THR A 92 -6.87 -25.87 58.10
C THR A 92 -5.36 -25.83 57.89
N THR A 93 -4.75 -24.92 58.62
CA THR A 93 -3.35 -24.59 58.82
C THR A 93 -2.60 -25.60 59.70
N HIS A 94 -1.30 -25.77 59.46
CA HIS A 94 -0.14 -25.97 60.38
C HIS A 94 0.98 -26.59 59.51
N GLY A 95 2.25 -26.17 59.51
CA GLY A 95 3.06 -25.52 60.53
C GLY A 95 4.22 -26.45 60.89
N ALA A 96 5.47 -25.94 60.83
CA ALA A 96 6.74 -26.57 61.24
C ALA A 96 7.33 -27.66 60.29
N SER A 97 8.64 -27.85 60.15
CA SER A 97 9.87 -27.13 60.50
C SER A 97 11.06 -27.95 59.93
N SER A 98 12.18 -27.28 59.66
CA SER A 98 13.56 -27.80 59.63
C SER A 98 13.96 -28.68 58.43
N SER A 99 15.18 -28.69 57.89
CA SER A 99 16.38 -27.85 58.01
C SER A 99 17.46 -28.55 57.14
N ALA A 100 18.22 -27.81 56.33
CA ALA A 100 19.63 -28.12 56.01
C ALA A 100 20.26 -27.04 55.10
N MET A 101 21.12 -26.22 55.73
CA MET A 101 22.40 -25.67 55.23
C MET A 101 22.97 -26.38 53.97
N ARG A 102 23.65 -25.76 52.99
CA ARG A 102 24.77 -24.78 52.94
C ARG A 102 24.96 -24.49 51.42
N ARG A 103 25.34 -23.33 50.88
CA ARG A 103 26.55 -22.50 51.09
C ARG A 103 26.39 -21.27 50.17
N MET A 104 26.54 -20.05 50.69
CA MET A 104 26.84 -18.85 49.90
C MET A 104 27.96 -18.09 50.62
N ASN A 105 29.04 -17.79 49.89
CA ASN A 105 30.08 -16.86 50.32
C ASN A 105 29.73 -15.45 49.82
N ARG A 106 29.83 -14.46 50.70
CA ARG A 106 29.79 -13.03 50.38
C ARG A 106 31.21 -12.44 50.45
N ARG A 107 31.47 -11.56 49.46
CA ARG A 107 32.23 -10.29 49.51
C ARG A 107 33.62 -10.26 50.15
N ALA A 108 34.61 -9.78 49.39
CA ALA A 108 35.05 -8.37 49.38
C ALA A 108 36.49 -8.24 48.85
N SER A 109 36.74 -7.23 48.00
CA SER A 109 37.97 -6.39 47.95
C SER A 109 37.88 -5.50 46.70
N LEU A 110 37.59 -4.20 46.88
CA LEU A 110 38.55 -3.09 46.72
C LEU A 110 40.00 -3.49 46.39
N GLY A 111 40.47 -3.03 45.23
CA GLY A 111 41.86 -2.97 44.80
C GLY A 111 42.00 -1.94 43.69
N ALA A 112 42.93 -1.00 43.87
CA ALA A 112 43.12 0.20 43.08
C ALA A 112 43.93 -0.01 41.78
N ALA A 113 43.93 1.05 40.96
CA ALA A 113 45.02 1.57 40.12
C ALA A 113 44.94 1.44 38.57
N ILE A 114 44.78 2.62 37.96
CA ILE A 114 45.65 3.23 36.92
C ILE A 114 45.65 2.68 35.48
N ALA A 115 45.32 3.62 34.57
CA ALA A 115 45.74 3.81 33.17
C ALA A 115 45.00 3.04 32.04
N LYS A 116 44.15 3.77 31.29
CA LYS A 116 44.50 4.38 29.99
C LYS A 116 43.32 5.18 29.40
N LEU A 117 43.67 6.35 28.88
CA LEU A 117 42.88 7.37 28.16
C LEU A 117 41.73 6.85 27.26
N PRO A 118 40.64 7.64 27.16
CA PRO A 118 39.93 7.82 25.89
C PRO A 118 40.05 9.25 25.37
N ARG A 119 40.17 9.34 24.04
CA ARG A 119 40.28 10.55 23.25
C ARG A 119 39.12 11.51 23.52
N SER A 120 39.48 12.77 23.67
CA SER A 120 38.63 13.95 23.76
C SER A 120 37.65 14.06 22.58
N THR A 121 36.36 14.00 22.88
CA THR A 121 35.30 14.67 22.12
C THR A 121 34.94 15.94 22.88
N PRO A 122 34.83 17.11 22.24
CA PRO A 122 34.53 18.34 22.95
C PRO A 122 33.08 18.32 23.44
N VAL A 123 32.93 18.48 24.74
CA VAL A 123 31.70 18.91 25.40
C VAL A 123 31.47 20.36 24.98
N ILE A 124 30.47 20.61 24.15
CA ILE A 124 29.85 21.93 24.04
C ILE A 124 28.81 21.97 25.15
N SER A 125 29.14 22.73 26.19
CA SER A 125 28.28 23.05 27.32
C SER A 125 27.07 23.87 26.89
N ASP A 126 25.98 23.65 27.63
CA ASP A 126 24.73 24.39 27.62
C ASP A 126 24.92 25.91 27.54
N ASP A 127 24.40 26.50 26.48
CA ASP A 127 23.92 27.89 26.42
C ASP A 127 22.61 27.89 25.62
N LEU A 128 21.54 27.41 26.26
CA LEU A 128 20.16 27.54 25.80
C LEU A 128 19.30 28.08 26.94
N THR A 129 19.61 29.29 27.41
CA THR A 129 18.84 29.99 28.45
C THR A 129 18.17 31.28 27.96
N GLU A 130 18.03 31.49 26.65
CA GLU A 130 17.22 32.60 26.09
C GLU A 130 16.21 32.14 25.02
N ALA A 131 15.44 31.08 25.29
CA ALA A 131 14.34 30.64 24.42
C ALA A 131 13.02 30.36 25.17
N GLU A 132 12.80 31.00 26.33
CA GLU A 132 11.59 30.79 27.14
C GLU A 132 10.38 31.67 26.77
N SER A 133 10.44 32.53 25.76
CA SER A 133 9.30 33.40 25.40
C SER A 133 8.43 32.90 24.24
N VAL A 134 8.72 31.73 23.65
CA VAL A 134 7.86 31.17 22.59
C VAL A 134 6.60 30.59 23.22
N ALA A 135 5.50 31.32 23.06
CA ALA A 135 4.20 31.01 23.66
C ALA A 135 3.81 29.51 23.54
N PRO A 136 3.17 28.91 24.56
CA PRO A 136 2.77 27.49 24.60
C PRO A 136 1.96 27.03 23.37
N VAL A 137 1.26 27.97 22.72
CA VAL A 137 0.47 27.75 21.50
C VAL A 137 1.35 27.35 20.32
N ALA A 138 2.55 27.93 20.17
CA ALA A 138 3.44 27.62 19.06
C ALA A 138 4.04 26.20 19.16
N ARG A 139 4.34 25.70 20.37
CA ARG A 139 4.74 24.29 20.56
C ARG A 139 3.64 23.31 20.16
N LYS A 140 2.37 23.68 20.37
CA LYS A 140 1.19 22.84 20.04
C LYS A 140 0.93 22.71 18.53
N VAL A 141 1.38 23.69 17.73
CA VAL A 141 1.14 23.73 16.28
C VAL A 141 2.33 23.18 15.49
N ILE A 142 3.59 23.30 15.95
CA ILE A 142 4.80 22.76 15.26
C ILE A 142 4.66 21.25 15.00
N GLY A 143 3.94 20.59 15.89
CA GLY A 143 3.63 19.19 15.77
C GLY A 143 2.49 18.84 14.84
N ARG A 144 1.71 19.75 14.21
CA ARG A 144 0.45 19.45 13.49
C ARG A 144 0.58 19.35 11.97
N THR A 145 -0.20 18.46 11.35
CA THR A 145 -0.26 18.31 9.88
C THR A 145 -1.11 19.41 9.29
N MET A 146 -0.54 20.25 8.42
CA MET A 146 -1.32 21.18 7.59
C MET A 146 -2.37 20.42 6.80
N GLY A 147 -3.63 20.86 6.92
CA GLY A 147 -4.78 20.37 6.19
C GLY A 147 -4.92 21.07 4.85
N SER A 148 -4.94 22.38 4.82
CA SER A 148 -4.93 23.13 3.56
C SER A 148 -4.42 24.54 3.80
N ALA A 149 -4.19 25.31 2.73
CA ALA A 149 -3.91 26.73 2.86
C ALA A 149 -4.68 27.55 1.83
N THR A 150 -5.04 28.75 2.21
CA THR A 150 -5.49 29.78 1.30
C THR A 150 -4.44 30.88 1.28
N MET A 151 -3.84 31.11 0.12
CA MET A 151 -2.97 32.23 -0.12
C MET A 151 -3.79 33.40 -0.67
N LEU A 152 -3.72 34.54 -0.01
CA LEU A 152 -4.34 35.80 -0.42
C LEU A 152 -3.25 36.70 -0.96
N ILE A 153 -3.34 37.06 -2.24
CA ILE A 153 -2.40 37.95 -2.91
C ILE A 153 -3.13 39.27 -3.10
N HIS A 154 -2.67 40.34 -2.45
CA HIS A 154 -3.29 41.64 -2.56
C HIS A 154 -2.35 42.62 -3.24
N VAL A 155 -2.71 43.02 -4.46
CA VAL A 155 -2.06 44.10 -5.20
C VAL A 155 -2.80 45.39 -4.87
N LEU A 156 -2.17 46.27 -4.11
CA LEU A 156 -2.81 47.48 -3.59
C LEU A 156 -2.64 48.66 -4.54
N GLN A 157 -1.39 48.92 -4.94
CA GLN A 157 -1.04 50.12 -5.66
C GLN A 157 0.19 49.92 -6.54
N GLY A 158 0.29 50.64 -7.65
CA GLY A 158 1.52 50.84 -8.39
C GLY A 158 2.03 52.27 -8.27
N ARG A 159 3.34 52.48 -8.44
CA ARG A 159 3.90 53.83 -8.56
C ARG A 159 5.02 53.91 -9.58
N ASN A 160 5.10 55.05 -10.27
CA ASN A 160 6.10 55.35 -11.28
C ASN A 160 6.21 54.27 -12.38
N LEU A 161 5.08 53.72 -12.80
CA LEU A 161 5.03 52.70 -13.85
C LEU A 161 5.43 53.28 -15.21
N VAL A 162 5.81 52.40 -16.15
CA VAL A 162 6.14 52.80 -17.53
C VAL A 162 4.90 53.35 -18.23
N ALA A 163 5.06 54.44 -19.00
CA ALA A 163 4.02 54.97 -19.87
C ALA A 163 4.13 54.31 -21.26
N LEU A 164 3.04 53.75 -21.75
CA LEU A 164 2.93 53.20 -23.11
C LEU A 164 1.91 53.97 -23.96
N ASP A 165 0.94 54.64 -23.34
CA ASP A 165 0.02 55.54 -24.04
C ASP A 165 0.66 56.88 -24.38
N LYS A 166 0.29 57.38 -25.57
CA LYS A 166 0.79 58.65 -26.09
C LYS A 166 -0.28 59.74 -26.04
N ASP A 167 0.14 60.97 -25.74
CA ASP A 167 -0.68 62.16 -25.91
C ASP A 167 -0.90 62.51 -27.39
N LEU A 168 -1.74 63.51 -27.67
CA LEU A 168 -2.01 64.01 -29.03
C LEU A 168 -0.75 64.51 -29.78
N LEU A 169 0.36 64.69 -29.07
CA LEU A 169 1.66 65.11 -29.60
C LEU A 169 2.66 63.94 -29.67
N GLY A 170 2.20 62.71 -29.43
CA GLY A 170 2.99 61.48 -29.54
C GLY A 170 3.91 61.20 -28.35
N ARG A 171 3.81 61.96 -27.25
CA ARG A 171 4.64 61.80 -26.05
C ARG A 171 4.05 60.75 -25.11
N PRO A 172 4.85 59.81 -24.58
CA PRO A 172 4.36 58.85 -23.58
C PRO A 172 3.96 59.60 -22.30
N THR A 173 2.69 59.49 -21.90
CA THR A 173 2.17 60.25 -20.75
C THR A 173 1.49 59.37 -19.72
N THR A 174 0.76 58.34 -20.14
CA THR A 174 -0.02 57.48 -19.26
C THR A 174 0.06 56.02 -19.69
N SER A 175 -0.64 55.17 -18.94
CA SER A 175 -1.01 53.81 -19.30
C SER A 175 -2.35 53.50 -18.63
N ASP A 176 -2.97 52.41 -19.04
CA ASP A 176 -4.14 51.76 -18.46
C ASP A 176 -3.72 50.45 -17.74
N PRO A 177 -2.94 50.53 -16.64
CA PRO A 177 -2.36 49.35 -15.99
C PRO A 177 -3.41 48.42 -15.37
N PHE A 178 -3.15 47.12 -15.50
CA PHE A 178 -3.74 46.03 -14.72
C PHE A 178 -2.69 44.96 -14.42
N VAL A 179 -2.98 44.08 -13.45
CA VAL A 179 -2.05 43.03 -12.99
C VAL A 179 -2.68 41.65 -13.14
N LYS A 180 -1.91 40.71 -13.69
CA LYS A 180 -2.21 39.27 -13.70
C LYS A 180 -1.31 38.55 -12.70
N ALA A 181 -1.88 37.79 -11.78
CA ALA A 181 -1.12 37.00 -10.80
C ALA A 181 -0.91 35.56 -11.29
N PHE A 182 0.31 35.05 -11.14
CA PHE A 182 0.69 33.69 -11.53
C PHE A 182 1.37 32.96 -10.37
N VAL A 183 0.97 31.71 -10.17
CA VAL A 183 1.59 30.78 -9.21
C VAL A 183 2.24 29.64 -10.00
N PHE A 184 3.37 29.15 -9.51
CA PHE A 184 4.07 28.01 -10.11
C PHE A 184 3.44 26.71 -9.59
N GLU A 185 2.84 25.93 -10.49
CA GLU A 185 2.19 24.66 -10.17
C GLU A 185 2.58 23.62 -11.24
N ASN A 186 2.94 22.39 -10.84
CA ASN A 186 3.26 21.30 -11.76
C ASN A 186 4.26 21.67 -12.86
N TYR A 187 5.33 22.38 -12.49
CA TYR A 187 6.37 22.88 -13.39
C TYR A 187 5.90 23.93 -14.43
N ASN A 188 4.73 24.55 -14.23
CA ASN A 188 4.17 25.57 -15.12
C ASN A 188 3.60 26.77 -14.34
N TRP A 189 3.59 27.94 -14.98
CA TRP A 189 2.95 29.15 -14.42
C TRP A 189 1.46 29.16 -14.75
N LYS A 190 0.62 29.21 -13.72
CA LYS A 190 -0.83 29.28 -13.85
C LYS A 190 -1.35 30.64 -13.41
N CYS A 191 -2.15 31.30 -14.26
CA CYS A 191 -2.79 32.56 -13.92
C CYS A 191 -3.90 32.30 -12.88
N VAL A 192 -3.84 32.96 -11.72
CA VAL A 192 -4.79 32.80 -10.63
C VAL A 192 -5.75 33.98 -10.49
N GLY A 193 -5.50 35.10 -11.16
CA GLY A 193 -6.38 36.27 -11.13
C GLY A 193 -5.89 37.43 -11.98
N ARG A 194 -6.80 38.39 -12.23
CA ARG A 194 -6.55 39.66 -12.93
C ARG A 194 -7.20 40.80 -12.14
N SER A 195 -6.49 41.90 -11.92
CA SER A 195 -7.05 43.09 -11.26
C SER A 195 -8.00 43.86 -12.17
N ASP A 196 -8.66 44.86 -11.60
CA ASP A 196 -9.22 45.95 -12.39
C ASP A 196 -8.12 46.72 -13.15
N THR A 197 -8.54 47.27 -14.29
CA THR A 197 -7.74 48.20 -15.08
C THR A 197 -7.99 49.60 -14.58
N VAL A 198 -6.91 50.33 -14.28
CA VAL A 198 -7.00 51.71 -13.80
C VAL A 198 -6.54 52.63 -14.91
N TYR A 199 -7.47 53.39 -15.48
CA TYR A 199 -7.21 54.15 -16.69
C TYR A 199 -6.33 55.40 -16.47
N LYS A 200 -5.48 55.68 -17.45
CA LYS A 200 -4.71 56.91 -17.63
C LYS A 200 -3.88 57.32 -16.42
N THR A 201 -3.12 56.38 -15.86
CA THR A 201 -2.28 56.63 -14.70
C THR A 201 -1.02 55.77 -14.67
N LEU A 202 0.05 56.32 -14.10
CA LEU A 202 1.28 55.58 -13.78
C LEU A 202 1.37 55.24 -12.28
N ASN A 203 0.36 55.64 -11.50
CA ASN A 203 0.26 55.41 -10.07
C ASN A 203 -1.11 54.78 -9.71
N PRO A 204 -1.45 53.61 -10.27
CA PRO A 204 -2.78 53.02 -10.11
C PRO A 204 -3.02 52.58 -8.66
N VAL A 205 -4.26 52.75 -8.18
CA VAL A 205 -4.76 52.13 -6.94
C VAL A 205 -5.80 51.09 -7.35
N PHE A 206 -5.53 49.82 -7.07
CA PHE A 206 -6.36 48.71 -7.54
C PHE A 206 -7.44 48.40 -6.50
N GLN A 207 -8.71 48.61 -6.83
CA GLN A 207 -9.81 48.33 -5.90
C GLN A 207 -10.14 46.84 -5.86
N ARG A 208 -9.84 46.10 -6.93
CA ARG A 208 -10.06 44.66 -7.06
C ARG A 208 -8.74 43.92 -7.33
N GLY A 209 -7.74 44.19 -6.50
CA GLY A 209 -6.42 43.56 -6.59
C GLY A 209 -6.21 42.34 -5.69
N MET A 210 -7.26 41.81 -5.05
CA MET A 210 -7.15 40.65 -4.16
C MET A 210 -7.47 39.34 -4.91
N PHE A 211 -6.51 38.42 -4.92
CA PHE A 211 -6.63 37.10 -5.52
C PHE A 211 -6.52 36.03 -4.46
N GLN A 212 -7.41 35.04 -4.52
CA GLN A 212 -7.44 33.93 -3.59
C GLN A 212 -6.99 32.65 -4.28
N VAL A 213 -5.97 32.00 -3.75
CA VAL A 213 -5.46 30.72 -4.24
C VAL A 213 -5.66 29.68 -3.15
N LYS A 214 -6.49 28.68 -3.44
CA LYS A 214 -6.62 27.50 -2.59
C LYS A 214 -5.48 26.54 -2.91
N LEU A 215 -4.76 26.13 -1.88
CA LEU A 215 -3.63 25.22 -1.95
C LEU A 215 -3.96 23.99 -1.10
N GLY A 216 -3.81 22.82 -1.72
CA GLY A 216 -3.86 21.55 -1.00
C GLY A 216 -2.72 21.42 0.00
N CYS A 217 -2.79 20.39 0.83
CA CYS A 217 -1.86 20.17 1.95
C CYS A 217 -0.42 20.00 1.47
N ASP A 218 -0.20 19.25 0.40
CA ASP A 218 1.14 18.94 -0.08
C ASP A 218 1.66 20.06 -0.97
N GLN A 219 0.78 20.67 -1.77
CA GLN A 219 1.12 21.86 -2.54
C GLN A 219 1.56 23.02 -1.63
N ALA A 220 0.79 23.30 -0.56
CA ALA A 220 1.15 24.32 0.41
C ALA A 220 2.49 23.98 1.11
N ARG A 221 2.74 22.70 1.44
CA ARG A 221 4.04 22.30 2.02
C ARG A 221 5.19 22.52 1.05
N ALA A 222 5.01 22.13 -0.21
CA ALA A 222 6.02 22.29 -1.25
C ALA A 222 6.35 23.77 -1.45
N LEU A 223 5.32 24.63 -1.56
CA LEU A 223 5.46 26.07 -1.73
C LEU A 223 6.20 26.73 -0.56
N LEU A 224 5.92 26.29 0.67
CA LEU A 224 6.62 26.77 1.88
C LEU A 224 8.08 26.29 1.95
N ARG A 225 8.39 25.09 1.46
CA ARG A 225 9.76 24.51 1.47
C ARG A 225 10.65 25.07 0.36
N SER A 226 10.10 25.27 -0.83
CA SER A 226 10.89 25.65 -2.01
C SER A 226 11.29 27.12 -2.02
N GLY A 227 10.67 27.96 -1.17
CA GLY A 227 10.87 29.41 -1.20
C GLY A 227 10.43 30.01 -2.54
N GLU A 228 9.50 29.34 -3.22
CA GLU A 228 9.00 29.75 -4.53
C GLU A 228 8.40 31.16 -4.49
N LYS A 229 8.42 31.82 -5.65
CA LYS A 229 7.95 33.18 -5.82
C LYS A 229 6.66 33.19 -6.62
N ILE A 230 5.74 34.05 -6.23
CA ILE A 230 4.58 34.41 -7.03
C ILE A 230 5.05 35.40 -8.09
N GLU A 231 4.56 35.26 -9.32
CA GLU A 231 4.84 36.23 -10.37
C GLU A 231 3.62 37.11 -10.62
N LEU A 232 3.78 38.42 -10.48
CA LEU A 232 2.79 39.40 -10.88
C LEU A 232 3.23 40.04 -12.20
N ARG A 233 2.41 39.90 -13.23
CA ARG A 233 2.66 40.48 -14.56
C ARG A 233 1.81 41.74 -14.72
N LEU A 234 2.47 42.87 -14.93
CA LEU A 234 1.82 44.14 -15.24
C LEU A 234 1.63 44.23 -16.76
N CYS A 235 0.44 44.68 -17.14
CA CYS A 235 0.08 44.89 -18.52
C CYS A 235 -0.69 46.20 -18.65
N ASP A 236 -0.61 46.79 -19.83
CA ASP A 236 -1.39 47.95 -20.26
C ASP A 236 -2.56 47.45 -21.11
N GLN A 237 -3.77 47.97 -20.86
CA GLN A 237 -4.96 47.54 -21.60
C GLN A 237 -5.22 48.44 -22.80
N ASP A 238 -5.08 47.87 -24.00
CA ASP A 238 -5.46 48.54 -25.23
C ASP A 238 -6.92 48.26 -25.63
N MET A 239 -7.69 49.31 -25.91
CA MET A 239 -9.08 49.20 -26.35
C MET A 239 -9.24 48.61 -27.77
N LEU A 240 -8.22 48.70 -28.62
CA LEU A 240 -8.26 48.32 -30.04
C LEU A 240 -7.08 47.42 -30.47
N GLY A 241 -6.31 46.91 -29.50
CA GLY A 241 -5.07 46.14 -29.71
C GLY A 241 -4.89 45.00 -28.71
N ASN A 242 -3.71 44.40 -28.68
CA ASN A 242 -3.35 43.38 -27.68
C ASN A 242 -2.76 44.08 -26.45
N ASP A 243 -3.16 43.66 -25.24
CA ASP A 243 -2.58 44.13 -23.98
C ASP A 243 -1.02 44.16 -24.04
N GLU A 244 -0.40 45.32 -23.80
CA GLU A 244 1.07 45.45 -23.83
C GLU A 244 1.68 45.06 -22.47
N PHE A 245 2.79 44.31 -22.48
CA PHE A 245 3.46 43.91 -21.24
C PHE A 245 4.32 45.06 -20.68
N MET A 246 4.05 45.46 -19.44
CA MET A 246 4.73 46.58 -18.76
C MET A 246 5.92 46.13 -17.90
N GLY A 247 5.95 44.87 -17.47
CA GLY A 247 6.97 44.31 -16.58
C GLY A 247 6.41 43.27 -15.63
N CYS A 248 7.27 42.68 -14.81
CA CYS A 248 6.83 41.72 -13.79
C CYS A 248 7.50 41.95 -12.43
N VAL A 249 6.82 41.52 -11.38
CA VAL A 249 7.33 41.45 -10.02
C VAL A 249 7.36 39.99 -9.58
N GLN A 250 8.41 39.58 -8.87
CA GLN A 250 8.46 38.31 -8.18
C GLN A 250 8.35 38.53 -6.68
N VAL A 251 7.28 38.05 -6.08
CA VAL A 251 6.97 38.21 -4.66
C VAL A 251 7.29 36.90 -3.93
N PRO A 252 8.16 36.89 -2.92
CA PRO A 252 8.40 35.70 -2.12
C PRO A 252 7.12 35.28 -1.39
N VAL A 253 6.85 33.99 -1.34
CA VAL A 253 5.69 33.42 -0.64
C VAL A 253 5.80 33.57 0.88
N VAL A 254 7.02 33.58 1.42
CA VAL A 254 7.29 33.64 2.86
C VAL A 254 7.97 34.97 3.22
N GLY A 255 7.46 35.69 4.23
CA GLY A 255 8.15 36.85 4.83
C GLY A 255 7.57 38.26 4.56
N SER A 256 6.26 38.42 4.29
CA SER A 256 5.66 39.75 4.17
C SER A 256 4.23 39.86 4.76
N GLN A 257 4.11 39.91 6.08
CA GLN A 257 2.85 40.31 6.77
C GLN A 257 2.37 41.73 6.44
N SER A 258 3.27 42.60 5.97
CA SER A 258 2.95 43.98 5.61
C SER A 258 3.00 44.16 4.11
N ALA A 259 2.18 45.08 3.61
CA ALA A 259 2.25 45.52 2.23
C ALA A 259 3.65 46.07 1.93
N THR A 260 4.36 45.43 0.99
CA THR A 260 5.74 45.75 0.64
C THR A 260 5.82 46.25 -0.79
N TRP A 261 6.65 47.26 -1.02
CA TRP A 261 6.95 47.75 -2.37
C TRP A 261 7.97 46.83 -3.04
N TYR A 262 7.60 46.29 -4.19
CA TYR A 262 8.46 45.45 -5.01
C TYR A 262 8.75 46.14 -6.34
N ARG A 263 10.02 46.16 -6.72
CA ARG A 263 10.47 46.75 -7.98
C ARG A 263 9.97 45.96 -9.19
N VAL A 264 9.44 46.68 -10.17
CA VAL A 264 9.07 46.10 -11.47
C VAL A 264 10.34 45.78 -12.25
N MET A 265 10.47 44.52 -12.65
CA MET A 265 11.65 43.97 -13.31
C MET A 265 11.41 43.78 -14.81
N LYS A 266 12.51 43.93 -15.56
CA LYS A 266 12.60 43.56 -16.97
C LYS A 266 12.89 42.07 -17.09
N ARG A 267 12.25 41.38 -18.01
CA ARG A 267 12.65 40.01 -18.41
C ARG A 267 13.88 40.05 -19.32
N SER A 268 14.42 38.89 -19.66
CA SER A 268 15.48 38.78 -20.67
C SER A 268 15.00 39.28 -22.03
N ARG A 269 15.88 39.90 -22.81
CA ARG A 269 15.61 40.42 -24.17
C ARG A 269 15.09 39.38 -25.15
N HIS A 270 15.31 38.10 -24.88
CA HIS A 270 14.91 36.98 -25.73
C HIS A 270 13.62 36.29 -25.26
N HIS A 271 12.88 36.90 -24.33
CA HIS A 271 11.65 36.36 -23.79
C HIS A 271 10.45 37.12 -24.36
N ASP A 272 9.36 36.40 -24.66
CA ASP A 272 8.09 36.95 -25.18
C ASP A 272 7.38 37.95 -24.23
N LEU A 273 7.94 38.15 -23.03
CA LEU A 273 7.46 39.06 -22.00
C LEU A 273 8.55 40.10 -21.69
N PHE A 274 9.25 40.58 -22.71
CA PHE A 274 10.28 41.59 -22.55
C PHE A 274 9.68 42.99 -22.70
N SER A 275 9.82 43.82 -21.66
CA SER A 275 9.52 45.24 -21.72
C SER A 275 10.81 46.05 -21.50
N PRO A 276 11.35 46.74 -22.53
CA PRO A 276 12.58 47.50 -22.40
C PRO A 276 12.44 48.70 -21.45
N GLY A 277 11.21 49.21 -21.28
CA GLY A 277 10.87 50.37 -20.45
C GLY A 277 10.41 50.03 -19.03
N ALA A 278 10.35 48.75 -18.64
CA ALA A 278 9.79 48.36 -17.34
C ALA A 278 10.44 49.15 -16.20
N SER A 279 9.59 49.82 -15.42
CA SER A 279 9.95 50.76 -14.36
C SER A 279 8.84 50.84 -13.31
N GLY A 280 9.14 51.46 -12.19
CA GLY A 280 8.21 51.61 -11.08
C GLY A 280 8.22 50.45 -10.08
N GLU A 281 7.23 50.47 -9.20
CA GLU A 281 7.09 49.54 -8.09
C GLU A 281 5.61 49.17 -7.89
N LEU A 282 5.35 47.97 -7.38
CA LEU A 282 4.03 47.52 -6.92
C LEU A 282 4.04 47.32 -5.41
N LEU A 283 3.02 47.84 -4.73
CA LEU A 283 2.73 47.56 -3.34
C LEU A 283 1.88 46.29 -3.25
N VAL A 284 2.41 45.26 -2.63
CA VAL A 284 1.80 43.93 -2.56
C VAL A 284 1.85 43.39 -1.13
N SER A 285 0.75 42.81 -0.65
CA SER A 285 0.75 41.93 0.53
C SER A 285 0.41 40.50 0.11
N VAL A 286 0.99 39.52 0.82
CA VAL A 286 0.69 38.10 0.63
C VAL A 286 0.42 37.50 1.99
N ASP A 287 -0.81 37.05 2.20
CA ASP A 287 -1.25 36.44 3.45
C ASP A 287 -1.52 34.95 3.25
N PHE A 288 -1.22 34.15 4.27
CA PHE A 288 -1.47 32.70 4.27
C PHE A 288 -2.42 32.33 5.40
N ILE A 289 -3.58 31.79 5.03
CA ILE A 289 -4.55 31.24 5.96
C ILE A 289 -4.47 29.71 5.86
N ALA A 290 -3.70 29.09 6.73
CA ALA A 290 -3.63 27.64 6.82
C ALA A 290 -4.79 27.09 7.66
N THR A 291 -5.26 25.89 7.32
CA THR A 291 -6.14 25.07 8.13
C THR A 291 -5.35 23.86 8.59
N ALA A 292 -5.46 23.47 9.85
CA ALA A 292 -4.85 22.25 10.35
C ALA A 292 -5.75 21.05 10.07
N ALA A 293 -5.18 19.92 9.62
CA ALA A 293 -5.90 18.66 9.66
C ALA A 293 -6.05 18.25 11.14
N PRO A 294 -7.22 17.74 11.56
CA PRO A 294 -7.42 17.31 12.93
C PRO A 294 -6.50 16.12 13.26
N ASP A 295 -5.90 16.17 14.44
CA ASP A 295 -5.26 15.02 15.06
C ASP A 295 -6.34 14.14 15.66
N VAL A 296 -6.50 12.95 15.09
CA VAL A 296 -7.45 11.95 15.58
C VAL A 296 -6.73 10.98 16.51
N VAL A 297 -7.46 10.53 17.52
CA VAL A 297 -6.99 9.57 18.54
C VAL A 297 -7.86 8.30 18.50
N PRO A 298 -7.42 7.19 19.11
CA PRO A 298 -8.25 5.99 19.20
C PRO A 298 -9.67 6.30 19.69
N GLY A 299 -10.68 5.82 18.96
CA GLY A 299 -12.10 6.06 19.26
C GLY A 299 -12.71 7.31 18.64
N SER A 300 -11.91 8.13 17.95
CA SER A 300 -12.43 9.21 17.10
C SER A 300 -13.31 8.65 15.97
N LEU A 301 -14.33 9.39 15.53
CA LEU A 301 -15.13 9.06 14.35
C LEU A 301 -15.10 10.21 13.36
N LEU A 302 -14.65 9.93 12.14
CA LEU A 302 -14.50 10.93 11.09
C LEU A 302 -15.17 10.46 9.80
N GLN A 303 -16.07 11.28 9.25
CA GLN A 303 -16.62 11.04 7.92
C GLN A 303 -15.54 11.29 6.85
N LEU A 304 -15.41 10.36 5.91
CA LEU A 304 -14.41 10.40 4.86
C LEU A 304 -14.97 10.94 3.54
N PRO A 305 -14.13 11.59 2.71
CA PRO A 305 -14.42 11.80 1.29
C PRO A 305 -14.38 10.47 0.53
N ASN A 306 -14.95 10.43 -0.68
CA ASN A 306 -14.96 9.22 -1.51
C ASN A 306 -13.58 8.88 -2.09
N HIS A 307 -12.75 9.88 -2.39
CA HIS A 307 -11.38 9.67 -2.86
C HIS A 307 -10.39 10.06 -1.77
N LEU A 308 -9.65 9.07 -1.29
CA LEU A 308 -8.77 9.21 -0.15
C LEU A 308 -7.36 8.75 -0.52
N THR A 309 -6.37 9.55 -0.17
CA THR A 309 -4.96 9.15 -0.15
C THR A 309 -4.53 8.99 1.30
N ILE A 310 -3.93 7.85 1.63
CA ILE A 310 -3.37 7.56 2.95
C ILE A 310 -1.86 7.42 2.83
N GLY A 311 -1.13 8.27 3.56
CA GLY A 311 0.32 8.21 3.65
C GLY A 311 0.78 7.64 4.98
N PHE A 312 1.72 6.70 4.95
CA PHE A 312 2.43 6.17 6.10
C PHE A 312 3.87 6.65 6.09
N SER A 313 4.33 7.18 7.21
CA SER A 313 5.74 7.56 7.40
C SER A 313 6.27 7.18 8.76
N TRP A 314 7.54 6.78 8.81
CA TRP A 314 8.21 6.38 10.04
C TRP A 314 9.64 6.92 10.14
N GLY A 315 10.20 6.89 11.36
CA GLY A 315 11.43 7.62 11.70
C GLY A 315 12.72 7.02 11.14
N TYR A 316 12.75 5.71 10.85
CA TYR A 316 13.97 5.00 10.47
C TYR A 316 13.86 4.32 9.10
N GLN A 317 14.77 4.63 8.18
CA GLN A 317 14.71 4.16 6.78
C GLN A 317 15.00 2.66 6.57
N ASN A 318 15.60 1.96 7.55
CA ASN A 318 16.05 0.57 7.39
C ASN A 318 15.13 -0.47 8.07
N VAL A 319 13.92 -0.08 8.45
CA VAL A 319 12.96 -0.96 9.11
C VAL A 319 12.02 -1.57 8.09
N LEU A 320 11.86 -2.89 8.14
CA LEU A 320 10.91 -3.60 7.28
C LEU A 320 9.55 -3.66 8.00
N ALA A 321 8.62 -2.83 7.54
CA ALA A 321 7.24 -2.82 7.99
C ALA A 321 6.30 -3.06 6.80
N GLU A 322 5.21 -3.76 7.04
CA GLU A 322 4.24 -4.11 6.01
C GLU A 322 2.86 -3.64 6.43
N SER A 323 2.33 -2.65 5.72
CA SER A 323 0.93 -2.30 5.85
C SER A 323 0.07 -3.16 4.92
N ALA A 324 -1.14 -3.49 5.38
CA ALA A 324 -2.15 -4.24 4.64
C ALA A 324 -3.54 -3.65 4.89
N CYS A 325 -4.44 -3.87 3.93
CA CYS A 325 -5.85 -3.54 4.00
C CYS A 325 -6.67 -4.83 3.96
N VAL A 326 -7.32 -5.18 5.07
CA VAL A 326 -8.14 -6.40 5.17
C VAL A 326 -9.62 -6.01 5.05
N ALA A 327 -10.30 -6.59 4.06
CA ALA A 327 -11.68 -6.28 3.73
C ALA A 327 -12.63 -7.32 4.32
N LEU A 328 -13.62 -6.86 5.09
CA LEU A 328 -14.64 -7.68 5.73
C LEU A 328 -16.04 -7.33 5.20
N ASP A 329 -16.88 -8.35 5.09
CA ASP A 329 -18.29 -8.20 4.73
C ASP A 329 -19.19 -7.87 5.94
N GLU A 330 -20.50 -7.84 5.71
CA GLU A 330 -21.52 -7.54 6.72
C GLU A 330 -21.61 -8.58 7.85
N VAL A 331 -21.18 -9.82 7.61
CA VAL A 331 -21.11 -10.88 8.63
C VAL A 331 -19.72 -11.01 9.24
N GLY A 332 -18.78 -10.14 8.86
CA GLY A 332 -17.42 -10.14 9.38
C GLY A 332 -16.51 -11.19 8.76
N GLN A 333 -16.94 -11.85 7.70
CA GLN A 333 -16.06 -12.73 6.93
C GLN A 333 -15.08 -11.89 6.12
N VAL A 334 -13.83 -12.32 6.14
CA VAL A 334 -12.79 -11.71 5.32
C VAL A 334 -13.04 -12.09 3.87
N ILE A 335 -12.90 -11.11 2.98
CA ILE A 335 -12.91 -11.33 1.53
C ILE A 335 -11.47 -11.17 1.02
N PRO A 336 -10.70 -12.28 0.86
CA PRO A 336 -9.29 -12.22 0.49
C PRO A 336 -9.06 -11.50 -0.84
N ASP A 337 -9.95 -11.71 -1.81
CA ASP A 337 -9.87 -11.07 -3.13
C ASP A 337 -10.03 -9.55 -3.11
N GLN A 338 -10.73 -9.02 -2.10
CA GLN A 338 -10.87 -7.58 -1.92
C GLN A 338 -9.83 -7.00 -0.95
N SER A 339 -9.01 -7.86 -0.33
CA SER A 339 -7.95 -7.47 0.59
C SER A 339 -6.62 -7.26 -0.14
N ILE A 340 -5.79 -6.35 0.38
CA ILE A 340 -4.50 -5.95 -0.17
C ILE A 340 -3.45 -6.17 0.91
N TYR A 341 -2.42 -6.93 0.58
CA TYR A 341 -1.33 -7.30 1.49
C TYR A 341 -0.03 -7.46 0.69
N PHE A 342 1.05 -7.96 1.29
CA PHE A 342 2.39 -7.88 0.69
C PHE A 342 2.48 -8.42 -0.77
N SER A 343 1.70 -9.44 -1.14
CA SER A 343 1.73 -10.03 -2.48
C SER A 343 0.83 -9.34 -3.52
N ARG A 344 -0.11 -8.51 -3.06
CA ARG A 344 -1.15 -7.92 -3.91
C ARG A 344 -1.19 -6.43 -3.67
N ALA A 345 -0.84 -5.66 -4.69
CA ALA A 345 -0.81 -4.20 -4.64
C ALA A 345 -2.17 -3.54 -4.92
N VAL A 346 -3.06 -4.24 -5.62
CA VAL A 346 -4.32 -3.70 -6.15
C VAL A 346 -5.41 -4.76 -6.04
N ASN A 347 -6.62 -4.35 -5.65
CA ASN A 347 -7.77 -5.25 -5.65
C ASN A 347 -8.45 -5.31 -7.04
N PRO A 348 -9.29 -6.31 -7.35
CA PRO A 348 -9.79 -6.57 -8.71
C PRO A 348 -10.51 -5.39 -9.38
N ASN A 349 -11.26 -4.60 -8.61
CA ASN A 349 -11.99 -3.42 -9.11
C ASN A 349 -11.16 -2.12 -9.04
N GLN A 350 -9.89 -2.21 -8.63
CA GLN A 350 -8.94 -1.10 -8.49
C GLN A 350 -9.40 0.01 -7.54
N SER A 351 -10.35 -0.30 -6.64
CA SER A 351 -10.85 0.66 -5.65
C SER A 351 -9.87 0.91 -4.52
N ILE A 352 -8.88 0.02 -4.32
CA ILE A 352 -7.83 0.16 -3.33
C ILE A 352 -6.51 -0.16 -4.04
N VAL A 353 -5.55 0.75 -3.92
CA VAL A 353 -4.23 0.65 -4.56
C VAL A 353 -3.17 1.02 -3.54
N LYS A 354 -2.21 0.12 -3.32
CA LYS A 354 -0.99 0.37 -2.56
C LYS A 354 0.14 0.72 -3.54
N TRP A 355 0.55 1.98 -3.53
CA TRP A 355 1.65 2.47 -4.36
C TRP A 355 3.00 2.12 -3.72
N GLY A 356 3.96 1.74 -4.56
CA GLY A 356 5.30 1.32 -4.11
C GLY A 356 5.52 -0.19 -4.05
N VAL A 357 4.51 -1.02 -4.37
CA VAL A 357 4.68 -2.46 -4.55
C VAL A 357 5.07 -2.74 -6.00
N LEU A 358 6.34 -3.10 -6.16
CA LEU A 358 7.02 -3.74 -7.29
C LEU A 358 6.15 -4.01 -8.53
N ARG A 359 6.39 -3.24 -9.59
CA ARG A 359 6.58 -3.82 -10.93
C ARG A 359 8.08 -3.76 -11.21
N SER A 360 8.65 -4.91 -11.53
CA SER A 360 10.07 -5.19 -11.82
C SER A 360 10.82 -4.26 -12.79
N ASP A 361 10.19 -3.22 -13.34
CA ASP A 361 10.81 -2.25 -14.24
C ASP A 361 10.64 -0.77 -13.81
N GLN A 362 10.01 -0.46 -12.68
CA GLN A 362 9.83 0.92 -12.23
C GLN A 362 10.31 1.14 -10.80
N LYS A 363 11.28 2.06 -10.68
CA LYS A 363 11.76 2.63 -9.43
C LYS A 363 10.59 2.88 -8.48
N ILE A 364 10.79 2.50 -7.23
CA ILE A 364 9.94 2.82 -6.08
C ILE A 364 9.52 4.30 -6.18
N TYR A 365 8.26 4.58 -6.54
CA TYR A 365 7.69 5.90 -6.35
C TYR A 365 7.22 6.03 -4.89
N CYS A 366 8.14 5.82 -3.94
CA CYS A 366 8.03 6.56 -2.70
C CYS A 366 8.11 8.02 -3.12
N ARG A 367 7.28 8.87 -2.53
CA ARG A 367 7.59 10.30 -2.61
C ARG A 367 9.02 10.51 -2.08
N PRO A 368 9.72 11.57 -2.51
CA PRO A 368 11.12 11.80 -2.15
C PRO A 368 11.43 11.76 -0.64
N ASP A 369 10.41 11.83 0.20
CA ASP A 369 10.41 11.74 1.67
C ASP A 369 10.29 10.31 2.24
N GLY A 370 10.16 9.27 1.41
CA GLY A 370 10.14 7.87 1.85
C GLY A 370 8.80 7.37 2.38
N GLU A 371 7.70 8.08 2.12
CA GLU A 371 6.37 7.65 2.56
C GLU A 371 5.79 6.50 1.69
N GLU A 372 5.12 5.56 2.35
CA GLU A 372 4.28 4.56 1.69
C GLU A 372 2.88 5.14 1.46
N ILE A 373 2.32 4.97 0.25
CA ILE A 373 1.09 5.65 -0.17
C ILE A 373 0.02 4.65 -0.59
N TRP A 374 -1.20 4.89 -0.13
CA TRP A 374 -2.39 4.15 -0.49
C TRP A 374 -3.42 5.08 -1.10
N GLN A 375 -4.07 4.64 -2.17
CA GLN A 375 -5.20 5.33 -2.79
C GLN A 375 -6.45 4.47 -2.65
N LEU A 376 -7.51 5.09 -2.13
CA LEU A 376 -8.81 4.47 -1.91
C LEU A 376 -9.87 5.27 -2.64
N GLU A 377 -10.55 4.62 -3.59
CA GLU A 377 -11.77 5.10 -4.24
C GLU A 377 -12.97 4.40 -3.62
N LEU A 378 -13.41 4.93 -2.48
CA LEU A 378 -14.40 4.31 -1.59
C LEU A 378 -15.77 4.12 -2.25
N GLU A 379 -16.10 4.89 -3.29
CA GLU A 379 -17.31 4.69 -4.10
C GLU A 379 -17.26 3.42 -4.96
N LYS A 380 -16.06 2.99 -5.37
CA LYS A 380 -15.87 1.79 -6.19
C LYS A 380 -15.73 0.53 -5.36
N VAL A 381 -15.50 0.65 -4.04
CA VAL A 381 -15.35 -0.50 -3.13
C VAL A 381 -16.56 -1.43 -3.25
N HIS A 382 -16.29 -2.71 -3.48
CA HIS A 382 -17.31 -3.72 -3.79
C HIS A 382 -18.43 -3.72 -2.74
N LYS A 383 -19.69 -3.84 -3.19
CA LYS A 383 -20.87 -3.62 -2.33
C LYS A 383 -20.99 -4.60 -1.16
N SER A 384 -20.40 -5.79 -1.27
CA SER A 384 -20.36 -6.77 -0.17
C SER A 384 -19.44 -6.33 0.98
N ILE A 385 -18.53 -5.37 0.76
CA ILE A 385 -17.57 -4.93 1.76
C ILE A 385 -18.18 -3.88 2.67
N MET A 386 -18.24 -4.21 3.95
CA MET A 386 -18.79 -3.37 5.01
C MET A 386 -17.69 -2.64 5.78
N SER A 387 -16.53 -3.27 5.99
CA SER A 387 -15.41 -2.69 6.72
C SER A 387 -14.07 -2.98 6.05
N LEU A 388 -13.19 -2.00 6.08
CA LEU A 388 -11.78 -2.09 5.69
C LEU A 388 -10.92 -1.83 6.92
N PHE A 389 -9.96 -2.70 7.20
CA PHE A 389 -9.00 -2.50 8.28
C PHE A 389 -7.62 -2.26 7.72
N MET A 390 -7.02 -1.14 8.11
CA MET A 390 -5.60 -0.91 7.88
C MET A 390 -4.82 -1.49 9.05
N VAL A 391 -3.90 -2.40 8.73
CA VAL A 391 -3.05 -3.09 9.71
C VAL A 391 -1.59 -2.91 9.32
N LEU A 392 -0.72 -2.91 10.32
CA LEU A 392 0.72 -2.86 10.16
C LEU A 392 1.34 -4.10 10.82
N CYS A 393 2.22 -4.78 10.12
CA CYS A 393 2.94 -5.95 10.62
C CYS A 393 4.45 -5.72 10.52
N MET A 394 5.19 -6.19 11.53
CA MET A 394 6.64 -6.16 11.63
C MET A 394 7.17 -7.58 11.47
N PRO A 395 7.71 -7.94 10.30
CA PRO A 395 8.10 -9.34 10.05
C PRO A 395 9.36 -9.79 10.80
N ARG A 396 10.21 -8.85 11.22
CA ARG A 396 11.50 -9.15 11.88
C ARG A 396 11.61 -8.48 13.24
N ASP A 397 11.38 -7.18 13.26
CA ASP A 397 11.49 -6.35 14.46
C ASP A 397 10.17 -6.25 15.23
N ASP A 398 10.14 -5.41 16.26
CA ASP A 398 8.92 -4.95 16.92
C ASP A 398 8.57 -3.52 16.46
N LEU A 399 7.38 -3.03 16.79
CA LEU A 399 6.90 -1.73 16.38
C LEU A 399 7.74 -0.57 16.93
N SER A 400 8.44 -0.77 18.05
CA SER A 400 9.31 0.27 18.61
C SER A 400 10.49 0.60 17.70
N ALA A 401 10.89 -0.34 16.83
CA ALA A 401 11.92 -0.10 15.82
C ALA A 401 11.57 1.00 14.82
N LEU A 402 10.28 1.32 14.61
CA LEU A 402 9.84 2.41 13.74
C LEU A 402 10.19 3.80 14.30
N GLY A 403 10.41 3.92 15.62
CA GLY A 403 10.62 5.17 16.35
C GLY A 403 9.36 6.01 16.47
N VAL A 404 8.78 6.39 15.33
CA VAL A 404 7.49 7.07 15.22
C VAL A 404 6.76 6.51 14.00
N LEU A 405 5.44 6.41 14.09
CA LEU A 405 4.58 6.12 12.94
C LEU A 405 3.59 7.28 12.79
N LYS A 406 3.52 7.85 11.59
CA LYS A 406 2.57 8.91 11.24
C LYS A 406 1.70 8.42 10.09
N VAL A 407 0.40 8.50 10.29
CA VAL A 407 -0.60 8.22 9.27
C VAL A 407 -1.28 9.53 8.91
N ARG A 408 -1.30 9.87 7.62
CA ARG A 408 -1.97 11.06 7.09
C ARG A 408 -3.05 10.65 6.12
N CYS A 409 -4.23 11.22 6.25
CA CYS A 409 -5.34 11.04 5.32
C CYS A 409 -5.58 12.34 4.57
N ILE A 410 -5.67 12.28 3.25
CA ILE A 410 -5.79 13.43 2.34
C ILE A 410 -6.94 13.16 1.37
N ASN A 411 -7.79 14.15 1.14
CA ASN A 411 -8.80 14.09 0.09
C ASN A 411 -8.11 14.19 -1.26
N SER A 412 -8.19 13.14 -2.08
CA SER A 412 -7.47 13.12 -3.37
C SER A 412 -8.02 14.14 -4.38
N ASP A 413 -9.26 14.59 -4.24
CA ASP A 413 -9.88 15.54 -5.18
C ASP A 413 -9.46 16.98 -4.90
N SER A 414 -9.39 17.35 -3.62
CA SER A 414 -9.05 18.72 -3.20
C SER A 414 -7.61 18.89 -2.72
N ASP A 415 -6.89 17.78 -2.51
CA ASP A 415 -5.60 17.70 -1.83
C ASP A 415 -5.64 18.22 -0.37
N ASP A 416 -6.84 18.41 0.21
CA ASP A 416 -6.99 18.82 1.61
C ASP A 416 -6.70 17.65 2.57
N GLY A 417 -5.88 17.90 3.59
CA GLY A 417 -5.66 16.96 4.69
C GLY A 417 -6.93 16.75 5.51
N VAL A 418 -7.41 15.51 5.51
CA VAL A 418 -8.62 15.05 6.18
C VAL A 418 -8.36 14.83 7.67
N CYS A 419 -7.29 14.12 8.02
CA CYS A 419 -6.84 13.94 9.39
C CYS A 419 -5.40 13.43 9.47
N ARG A 420 -4.85 13.43 10.69
CA ARG A 420 -3.64 12.69 11.02
C ARG A 420 -3.87 11.80 12.23
N PHE A 421 -3.27 10.61 12.20
CA PHE A 421 -3.17 9.72 13.35
C PHE A 421 -1.71 9.40 13.65
N ILE A 422 -1.32 9.48 14.94
CA ILE A 422 -0.01 9.07 15.44
C ILE A 422 -0.26 8.03 16.54
N PRO A 423 -0.23 6.72 16.22
CA PRO A 423 -0.40 5.68 17.23
C PRO A 423 0.77 5.63 18.20
N GLU A 424 0.49 5.19 19.43
CA GLU A 424 1.51 4.84 20.41
C GLU A 424 2.16 3.50 20.03
N LEU A 425 3.48 3.46 19.98
CA LEU A 425 4.25 2.26 19.61
C LEU A 425 4.81 1.60 20.87
N SER A 426 4.32 0.42 21.21
CA SER A 426 4.80 -0.35 22.34
C SER A 426 5.97 -1.27 21.94
N ARG A 427 6.92 -1.44 22.85
CA ARG A 427 7.99 -2.43 22.70
C ARG A 427 7.42 -3.84 22.82
N GLY A 428 7.88 -4.76 21.98
CA GLY A 428 7.40 -6.15 21.93
C GLY A 428 6.17 -6.40 21.07
N ASP A 429 5.38 -5.38 20.73
CA ASP A 429 4.30 -5.53 19.77
C ASP A 429 4.88 -5.69 18.35
N THR A 430 4.43 -6.70 17.61
CA THR A 430 4.92 -7.00 16.26
C THR A 430 3.88 -6.72 15.18
N SER A 431 2.66 -6.35 15.57
CA SER A 431 1.63 -5.89 14.65
C SER A 431 0.69 -4.90 15.33
N MET A 432 -0.06 -4.14 14.53
CA MET A 432 -1.02 -3.15 15.00
C MET A 432 -2.22 -3.05 14.08
N VAL A 433 -3.41 -3.00 14.66
CA VAL A 433 -4.63 -2.58 13.95
C VAL A 433 -4.71 -1.06 14.07
N LEU A 434 -4.46 -0.36 12.95
CA LEU A 434 -4.30 1.09 12.96
C LEU A 434 -5.65 1.79 13.02
N PHE A 435 -6.52 1.51 12.06
CA PHE A 435 -7.85 2.09 11.98
C PHE A 435 -8.77 1.23 11.14
N ARG A 436 -10.06 1.45 11.33
CA ARG A 436 -11.13 0.84 10.57
C ARG A 436 -11.87 1.89 9.75
N ILE A 437 -12.15 1.59 8.50
CA ILE A 437 -13.03 2.37 7.63
C ILE A 437 -14.31 1.56 7.43
N THR A 438 -15.45 2.09 7.86
CA THR A 438 -16.74 1.37 7.83
C THR A 438 -17.73 2.10 6.94
N ARG A 439 -18.46 1.34 6.11
CA ARG A 439 -19.52 1.87 5.27
C ARG A 439 -20.73 2.25 6.14
N LYS A 440 -21.34 3.41 5.90
CA LYS A 440 -22.61 3.80 6.50
C LYS A 440 -23.49 4.44 5.45
N ASP A 441 -24.60 3.77 5.13
CA ASP A 441 -25.55 4.17 4.09
C ASP A 441 -24.86 4.48 2.75
N HIS A 442 -24.63 5.77 2.46
CA HIS A 442 -23.99 6.29 1.25
C HIS A 442 -22.64 7.00 1.54
N SER A 443 -22.03 6.72 2.68
CA SER A 443 -20.81 7.36 3.15
C SER A 443 -19.87 6.36 3.83
N TRP A 444 -18.67 6.83 4.17
CA TRP A 444 -17.67 6.05 4.86
C TRP A 444 -17.17 6.81 6.09
N GLU A 445 -16.90 6.08 7.16
CA GLU A 445 -16.36 6.63 8.40
C GLU A 445 -15.05 5.95 8.78
N LEU A 446 -14.08 6.74 9.21
CA LEU A 446 -12.81 6.28 9.76
C LEU A 446 -12.86 6.32 11.29
N CYS A 447 -12.44 5.22 11.91
CA CYS A 447 -12.26 5.08 13.34
C CYS A 447 -10.82 4.63 13.67
N PRO A 448 -9.96 5.48 14.26
CA PRO A 448 -8.65 5.07 14.73
C PRO A 448 -8.77 4.08 15.89
N ILE A 449 -7.89 3.07 15.89
CA ILE A 449 -7.85 2.01 16.89
C ILE A 449 -6.48 2.01 17.58
N GLY A 450 -5.39 1.89 16.84
CA GLY A 450 -4.03 1.93 17.37
C GLY A 450 -3.68 0.79 18.34
N GLN A 451 -4.35 -0.36 18.24
CA GLN A 451 -4.13 -1.49 19.17
C GLN A 451 -2.99 -2.36 18.64
N GLY A 452 -1.90 -2.44 19.39
CA GLY A 452 -0.77 -3.33 19.13
C GLY A 452 -0.98 -4.75 19.68
N TYR A 453 -0.30 -5.71 19.04
CA TYR A 453 -0.30 -7.12 19.41
C TYR A 453 1.11 -7.71 19.32
N PRO A 454 1.57 -8.45 20.34
CA PRO A 454 2.84 -9.17 20.29
C PRO A 454 2.71 -10.45 19.47
N VAL A 455 3.85 -10.99 19.04
CA VAL A 455 4.01 -12.29 18.34
C VAL A 455 3.41 -12.37 16.94
N ILE A 456 2.28 -11.72 16.66
CA ILE A 456 1.62 -11.70 15.36
C ILE A 456 2.43 -10.87 14.37
N ARG A 457 2.87 -11.49 13.26
CA ARG A 457 3.78 -10.88 12.26
C ARG A 457 3.20 -10.80 10.86
N GLU A 458 1.94 -11.19 10.68
CA GLU A 458 1.21 -11.13 9.41
C GLU A 458 -0.27 -10.85 9.68
N CYS A 459 -0.96 -10.29 8.69
CA CYS A 459 -2.27 -9.68 8.87
C CYS A 459 -3.42 -10.69 9.02
N GLY A 460 -3.29 -11.89 8.45
CA GLY A 460 -4.31 -12.93 8.51
C GLY A 460 -4.47 -13.55 9.91
N SER A 461 -3.39 -13.59 10.70
CA SER A 461 -3.43 -13.92 12.13
C SER A 461 -4.29 -12.97 12.96
N LEU A 462 -4.49 -11.73 12.49
CA LEU A 462 -5.32 -10.73 13.18
C LEU A 462 -6.81 -10.89 12.91
N ILE A 463 -7.24 -11.81 12.04
CA ILE A 463 -8.63 -11.97 11.66
C ILE A 463 -9.59 -12.08 12.86
N PRO A 464 -9.30 -12.86 13.93
CA PRO A 464 -10.15 -12.89 15.12
C PRO A 464 -10.28 -11.51 15.79
N GLN A 465 -9.20 -10.72 15.81
CA GLN A 465 -9.18 -9.37 16.37
C GLN A 465 -9.99 -8.39 15.50
N LEU A 466 -9.83 -8.46 14.17
CA LEU A 466 -10.60 -7.64 13.22
C LEU A 466 -12.10 -7.91 13.35
N HIS A 467 -12.48 -9.20 13.42
CA HIS A 467 -13.85 -9.63 13.66
C HIS A 467 -14.37 -9.10 15.00
N ALA A 468 -13.57 -9.16 16.07
CA ALA A 468 -13.95 -8.61 17.38
C ALA A 468 -14.21 -7.10 17.34
N PHE A 469 -13.41 -6.32 16.59
CA PHE A 469 -13.66 -4.88 16.40
C PHE A 469 -14.93 -4.58 15.60
N CYS A 470 -15.48 -5.56 14.88
CA CYS A 470 -16.74 -5.43 14.15
C CYS A 470 -17.94 -6.03 14.89
N ARG A 471 -17.82 -6.54 16.12
CA ARG A 471 -18.96 -7.16 16.84
C ARG A 471 -20.19 -6.27 17.02
N HIS A 472 -20.04 -4.95 17.03
CA HIS A 472 -21.18 -4.03 17.11
C HIS A 472 -21.88 -3.80 15.76
N THR A 473 -21.27 -4.20 14.66
CA THR A 473 -21.83 -4.12 13.30
C THR A 473 -22.24 -5.48 12.75
N ILE A 474 -21.65 -6.56 13.25
CA ILE A 474 -21.92 -7.95 12.84
C ILE A 474 -23.06 -8.53 13.69
N PRO A 475 -23.93 -9.40 13.14
CA PRO A 475 -24.95 -10.09 13.93
C PRO A 475 -24.35 -10.96 15.07
N ASP A 476 -24.99 -10.94 16.25
CA ASP A 476 -24.53 -11.64 17.47
C ASP A 476 -24.33 -13.17 17.33
N LYS A 477 -24.88 -13.79 16.28
CA LYS A 477 -24.86 -15.24 16.06
C LYS A 477 -23.67 -15.74 15.23
N VAL A 478 -22.79 -14.86 14.75
CA VAL A 478 -21.64 -15.27 13.96
C VAL A 478 -20.54 -15.83 14.88
N PRO A 479 -20.06 -17.08 14.66
CA PRO A 479 -18.99 -17.65 15.45
C PRO A 479 -17.70 -16.82 15.31
N PRO A 480 -16.79 -16.86 16.30
CA PRO A 480 -15.51 -16.18 16.18
C PRO A 480 -14.79 -16.60 14.89
N ALA A 481 -14.30 -15.61 14.14
CA ALA A 481 -13.55 -15.89 12.93
C ALA A 481 -12.30 -16.71 13.25
N ARG A 482 -12.07 -17.77 12.46
CA ARG A 482 -10.85 -18.58 12.55
C ARG A 482 -9.65 -17.80 11.99
N ARG A 483 -8.46 -18.13 12.46
CA ARG A 483 -7.21 -17.59 11.91
C ARG A 483 -7.02 -18.14 10.49
N SER A 484 -6.40 -17.34 9.63
CA SER A 484 -5.92 -17.75 8.32
C SER A 484 -4.61 -17.01 8.09
N ALA A 485 -3.49 -17.72 7.92
CA ALA A 485 -2.17 -17.10 7.80
C ALA A 485 -1.93 -16.64 6.37
N TRP A 486 -1.64 -15.36 6.16
CA TRP A 486 -1.28 -14.79 4.85
C TRP A 486 0.22 -14.54 4.83
N LEU A 487 0.96 -15.58 4.42
CA LEU A 487 2.40 -15.66 4.61
C LEU A 487 3.15 -15.11 3.42
N ARG A 488 4.41 -14.72 3.63
CA ARG A 488 5.35 -14.34 2.58
C ARG A 488 6.55 -15.30 2.57
N PRO A 489 7.34 -15.34 1.48
CA PRO A 489 8.62 -16.03 1.48
C PRO A 489 9.50 -15.68 2.69
N GLY A 490 9.96 -16.70 3.41
CA GLY A 490 10.73 -16.60 4.65
C GLY A 490 9.91 -16.57 5.94
N SER A 491 8.57 -16.58 5.87
CA SER A 491 7.71 -16.71 7.05
C SER A 491 7.66 -18.14 7.57
N CYS A 492 7.53 -18.28 8.88
CA CYS A 492 7.34 -19.57 9.55
C CYS A 492 6.20 -19.46 10.56
N ILE A 493 5.33 -20.48 10.57
CA ILE A 493 4.23 -20.58 11.52
C ILE A 493 4.14 -21.98 12.10
N ARG A 494 3.48 -22.10 13.26
CA ARG A 494 3.11 -23.39 13.83
C ARG A 494 1.76 -23.82 13.27
N VAL A 495 1.67 -25.05 12.78
CA VAL A 495 0.49 -25.55 12.03
C VAL A 495 -0.75 -25.63 12.95
N GLU A 496 -0.56 -26.11 14.18
CA GLU A 496 -1.65 -26.31 15.15
C GLU A 496 -2.32 -25.01 15.61
N ASP A 497 -1.71 -23.84 15.37
CA ASP A 497 -2.32 -22.55 15.69
C ASP A 497 -3.43 -22.16 14.69
N TYR A 498 -3.50 -22.82 13.53
CA TYR A 498 -4.43 -22.51 12.44
C TYR A 498 -5.29 -23.70 12.02
N LEU A 499 -4.83 -24.92 12.30
CA LEU A 499 -5.47 -26.17 11.90
C LEU A 499 -5.70 -27.07 13.11
N GLU A 500 -6.96 -27.49 13.30
CA GLU A 500 -7.34 -28.44 14.36
C GLU A 500 -7.02 -29.90 13.96
N ALA A 501 -7.03 -30.18 12.66
CA ALA A 501 -6.74 -31.51 12.09
C ALA A 501 -5.33 -31.56 11.51
N ASN A 502 -4.70 -32.74 11.63
CA ASN A 502 -3.41 -33.04 11.02
C ASN A 502 -3.54 -33.63 9.61
N GLU A 503 -4.77 -33.95 9.19
CA GLU A 503 -5.13 -34.22 7.80
C GLU A 503 -5.34 -32.88 7.09
N ILE A 504 -4.48 -32.61 6.11
CA ILE A 504 -4.41 -31.35 5.42
C ILE A 504 -4.38 -31.56 3.91
N SER A 505 -4.89 -30.59 3.17
CA SER A 505 -4.81 -30.53 1.72
C SER A 505 -3.94 -29.35 1.30
N VAL A 506 -2.85 -29.62 0.60
CA VAL A 506 -1.95 -28.62 0.03
C VAL A 506 -2.33 -28.43 -1.44
N HIS A 507 -2.72 -27.21 -1.79
CA HIS A 507 -3.09 -26.84 -3.14
C HIS A 507 -2.00 -25.94 -3.71
N ILE A 508 -1.43 -26.34 -4.84
CA ILE A 508 -0.38 -25.60 -5.54
C ILE A 508 -0.98 -25.15 -6.86
N GLN A 509 -1.11 -23.85 -7.07
CA GLN A 509 -1.66 -23.27 -8.29
C GLN A 509 -0.59 -22.45 -9.00
N TRP A 510 -0.46 -22.61 -10.31
CA TRP A 510 0.49 -21.84 -11.10
C TRP A 510 -0.06 -21.47 -12.48
N GLY A 511 0.56 -20.46 -13.08
CA GLY A 511 0.29 -20.07 -14.46
C GLY A 511 1.56 -19.99 -15.28
N THR A 512 1.43 -20.22 -16.58
CA THR A 512 2.51 -20.15 -17.58
C THR A 512 1.96 -19.52 -18.87
N HIS A 513 2.84 -18.99 -19.72
CA HIS A 513 2.44 -18.39 -21.00
C HIS A 513 1.86 -19.42 -21.99
N TYR A 514 2.37 -20.65 -21.97
CA TYR A 514 1.93 -21.74 -22.83
C TYR A 514 1.55 -22.96 -21.99
N ARG A 515 0.91 -23.95 -22.62
CA ARG A 515 0.58 -25.23 -21.97
C ARG A 515 1.87 -26.06 -21.77
N VAL A 516 2.59 -25.77 -20.70
CA VAL A 516 3.77 -26.53 -20.25
C VAL A 516 3.37 -27.31 -19.00
N ARG A 517 3.68 -28.61 -18.99
CA ARG A 517 3.45 -29.46 -17.84
C ARG A 517 4.57 -29.23 -16.83
N LEU A 518 4.21 -28.70 -15.67
CA LEU A 518 5.06 -28.71 -14.49
C LEU A 518 4.47 -29.72 -13.52
N ASP A 519 5.32 -30.46 -12.84
CA ASP A 519 4.89 -31.46 -11.87
C ASP A 519 5.26 -30.98 -10.47
N SER A 520 4.37 -31.16 -9.49
CA SER A 520 4.74 -31.00 -8.10
C SER A 520 5.44 -32.26 -7.56
N VAL A 521 6.54 -32.05 -6.86
CA VAL A 521 7.36 -33.13 -6.27
C VAL A 521 7.42 -32.92 -4.77
N ILE A 522 7.04 -33.96 -4.04
CA ILE A 522 7.04 -33.98 -2.59
C ILE A 522 8.17 -34.89 -2.11
N THR A 523 9.14 -34.30 -1.42
CA THR A 523 10.32 -35.01 -0.94
C THR A 523 10.28 -35.11 0.58
N LEU A 524 10.41 -36.33 1.11
CA LEU A 524 10.49 -36.58 2.54
C LEU A 524 11.96 -36.74 2.94
N LEU A 525 12.43 -35.91 3.88
CA LEU A 525 13.83 -35.85 4.30
C LEU A 525 13.99 -36.16 5.79
N ASP A 526 15.13 -36.76 6.14
CA ASP A 526 15.56 -36.92 7.53
C ASP A 526 16.20 -35.63 8.10
N ARG A 527 16.68 -35.71 9.35
CA ARG A 527 17.33 -34.58 10.04
C ARG A 527 18.57 -34.05 9.31
N ASP A 528 19.28 -34.90 8.58
CA ASP A 528 20.52 -34.58 7.89
C ASP A 528 20.28 -34.21 6.40
N PHE A 529 19.00 -34.08 6.01
CA PHE A 529 18.52 -33.83 4.66
C PHE A 529 18.77 -34.98 3.68
N HIS A 530 18.91 -36.21 4.16
CA HIS A 530 18.91 -37.37 3.27
C HIS A 530 17.47 -37.70 2.86
N LYS A 531 17.30 -38.00 1.57
CA LYS A 531 16.01 -38.40 0.99
C LYS A 531 15.60 -39.77 1.55
N LEU A 532 14.45 -39.81 2.22
CA LEU A 532 13.83 -41.03 2.74
C LEU A 532 12.79 -41.59 1.76
N ASP A 533 12.02 -40.69 1.16
CA ASP A 533 10.93 -41.03 0.25
C ASP A 533 10.62 -39.87 -0.70
N GLU A 534 9.84 -40.17 -1.74
CA GLU A 534 9.47 -39.24 -2.80
C GLU A 534 8.09 -39.59 -3.33
N VAL A 535 7.25 -38.56 -3.46
CA VAL A 535 5.91 -38.66 -4.03
C VAL A 535 5.83 -37.79 -5.27
N LEU A 536 5.38 -38.41 -6.36
CA LEU A 536 5.27 -37.85 -7.71
C LEU A 536 3.87 -38.15 -8.24
N PHE A 537 3.45 -37.50 -9.31
CA PHE A 537 2.23 -37.88 -10.01
C PHE A 537 2.23 -39.37 -10.43
N GLU A 538 3.34 -39.89 -10.95
CA GLU A 538 3.46 -41.29 -11.38
C GLU A 538 3.54 -42.29 -10.20
N ASN A 539 4.03 -41.83 -9.05
CA ASN A 539 4.09 -42.59 -7.81
C ASN A 539 3.39 -41.82 -6.70
N PRO A 540 2.05 -41.82 -6.70
CA PRO A 540 1.27 -40.84 -5.96
C PRO A 540 1.22 -41.09 -4.46
N ASN A 541 1.74 -42.20 -3.95
CA ASN A 541 1.72 -42.51 -2.53
C ASN A 541 3.13 -42.60 -1.95
N SER A 542 3.32 -41.97 -0.80
CA SER A 542 4.43 -42.27 0.10
C SER A 542 4.37 -43.70 0.64
N ARG A 543 5.52 -44.25 1.02
CA ARG A 543 5.66 -45.63 1.55
C ARG A 543 4.90 -45.86 2.85
N ASP A 544 4.76 -44.81 3.68
CA ASP A 544 3.96 -44.85 4.92
C ASP A 544 2.49 -44.43 4.70
N ASN A 545 2.12 -44.12 3.46
CA ASN A 545 0.81 -43.61 3.05
C ASN A 545 0.39 -42.36 3.85
N SER A 546 1.36 -41.55 4.28
CA SER A 546 1.12 -40.27 4.96
C SER A 546 0.96 -39.10 4.00
N VAL A 547 1.44 -39.23 2.77
CA VAL A 547 1.35 -38.25 1.68
C VAL A 547 0.77 -38.94 0.44
N LEU A 548 -0.24 -38.30 -0.16
CA LEU A 548 -0.91 -38.70 -1.40
C LEU A 548 -0.94 -37.51 -2.38
N HIS A 549 -0.38 -37.69 -3.58
CA HIS A 549 -0.53 -36.75 -4.69
C HIS A 549 -1.81 -37.07 -5.47
N CYS A 550 -2.81 -36.19 -5.43
CA CYS A 550 -4.11 -36.42 -6.05
C CYS A 550 -4.14 -36.10 -7.55
N GLY A 551 -3.10 -35.43 -8.07
CA GLY A 551 -3.06 -34.95 -9.45
C GLY A 551 -3.66 -33.56 -9.61
N GLY A 552 -3.70 -33.08 -10.86
CA GLY A 552 -4.14 -31.73 -11.16
C GLY A 552 -5.56 -31.59 -11.73
N GLU A 553 -6.27 -30.53 -11.31
CA GLU A 553 -7.45 -30.01 -12.02
C GLU A 553 -6.93 -29.03 -13.09
N GLY A 554 -7.28 -29.22 -14.38
CA GLY A 554 -6.70 -28.41 -15.47
C GLY A 554 -6.08 -29.16 -16.63
N GLU A 555 -5.85 -30.47 -16.47
CA GLU A 555 -4.94 -31.23 -17.33
C GLU A 555 -5.60 -31.75 -18.62
N ASP A 556 -6.90 -32.07 -18.57
CA ASP A 556 -7.63 -32.73 -19.66
C ASP A 556 -8.92 -31.98 -20.09
N ASP A 557 -9.16 -30.77 -19.56
CA ASP A 557 -10.38 -30.01 -19.85
C ASP A 557 -10.06 -28.80 -20.76
N ASP A 558 -10.52 -28.88 -22.01
CA ASP A 558 -10.33 -27.82 -23.01
C ASP A 558 -11.03 -26.50 -22.64
N ASP A 559 -11.95 -26.52 -21.67
CA ASP A 559 -12.65 -25.35 -21.16
C ASP A 559 -11.86 -24.56 -20.08
N ILE A 560 -10.73 -25.09 -19.60
CA ILE A 560 -9.90 -24.39 -18.60
C ILE A 560 -9.00 -23.36 -19.30
N PRO A 561 -9.03 -22.07 -18.90
CA PRO A 561 -8.21 -21.03 -19.49
C PRO A 561 -6.73 -21.41 -19.47
N VAL A 562 -6.05 -21.27 -20.61
CA VAL A 562 -4.61 -21.50 -20.72
C VAL A 562 -3.88 -20.72 -19.62
N GLY A 563 -3.05 -21.42 -18.83
CA GLY A 563 -2.22 -20.81 -17.79
C GLY A 563 -2.83 -20.75 -16.39
N SER A 564 -3.74 -21.65 -16.03
CA SER A 564 -4.18 -21.84 -14.63
C SER A 564 -4.25 -23.32 -14.26
N TYR A 565 -3.13 -23.87 -13.82
CA TYR A 565 -2.97 -25.25 -13.37
C TYR A 565 -3.04 -25.35 -11.86
N ARG A 566 -3.54 -26.47 -11.34
CA ARG A 566 -3.60 -26.72 -9.89
C ARG A 566 -3.31 -28.17 -9.58
N ASP A 567 -2.35 -28.42 -8.69
CA ASP A 567 -2.14 -29.72 -8.04
C ASP A 567 -2.73 -29.74 -6.64
N LYS A 568 -3.29 -30.89 -6.27
CA LYS A 568 -3.74 -31.19 -4.90
C LYS A 568 -2.89 -32.31 -4.29
N VAL A 569 -2.41 -32.10 -3.08
CA VAL A 569 -1.66 -33.08 -2.29
C VAL A 569 -2.29 -33.22 -0.91
N GLU A 570 -2.68 -34.44 -0.54
CA GLU A 570 -3.19 -34.76 0.79
C GLU A 570 -2.04 -35.23 1.69
N VAL A 571 -1.99 -34.71 2.91
CA VAL A 571 -0.96 -35.06 3.89
C VAL A 571 -1.62 -35.33 5.24
N ASP A 572 -1.33 -36.48 5.84
CA ASP A 572 -1.63 -36.79 7.23
C ASP A 572 -0.35 -36.71 8.06
N LEU A 573 -0.17 -35.56 8.74
CA LEU A 573 0.99 -35.27 9.56
C LEU A 573 1.16 -36.18 10.77
N THR A 574 0.13 -36.93 11.18
CA THR A 574 0.22 -37.91 12.30
C THR A 574 0.82 -39.24 11.86
N ARG A 575 0.69 -39.57 10.58
CA ARG A 575 1.18 -40.83 10.01
C ARG A 575 2.60 -40.74 9.45
N VAL A 576 3.12 -39.52 9.30
CA VAL A 576 4.48 -39.28 8.83
C VAL A 576 5.51 -39.96 9.75
N SER A 577 6.31 -40.86 9.19
CA SER A 577 7.37 -41.60 9.87
C SER A 577 8.21 -40.73 10.80
N SER A 578 8.52 -41.23 12.01
CA SER A 578 9.34 -40.52 13.01
C SER A 578 10.75 -40.19 12.54
N ARG A 579 11.24 -40.82 11.47
CA ARG A 579 12.53 -40.49 10.82
C ARG A 579 12.44 -39.24 9.94
N THR A 580 11.26 -38.94 9.40
CA THR A 580 11.02 -37.78 8.55
C THR A 580 10.93 -36.52 9.41
N MET A 581 11.81 -35.57 9.14
CA MET A 581 11.86 -34.27 9.80
C MET A 581 11.37 -33.14 8.89
N PHE A 582 11.37 -33.37 7.57
CA PHE A 582 10.90 -32.41 6.58
C PHE A 582 9.99 -33.09 5.54
N VAL A 583 8.87 -32.46 5.24
CA VAL A 583 8.01 -32.75 4.09
C VAL A 583 8.05 -31.53 3.18
N CYS A 584 8.72 -31.67 2.04
CA CYS A 584 9.14 -30.56 1.19
C CYS A 584 8.38 -30.54 -0.13
N PHE A 585 7.83 -29.39 -0.52
CA PHE A 585 7.03 -29.23 -1.75
C PHE A 585 7.79 -28.39 -2.77
N SER A 586 7.88 -28.88 -3.99
CA SER A 586 8.55 -28.20 -5.09
C SER A 586 7.76 -28.34 -6.39
N LEU A 587 7.96 -27.42 -7.31
CA LEU A 587 7.34 -27.40 -8.64
C LEU A 587 8.43 -27.23 -9.69
N GLY A 588 8.32 -27.93 -10.82
CA GLY A 588 9.32 -27.83 -11.87
C GLY A 588 9.14 -28.85 -12.98
N PRO A 589 9.93 -28.75 -14.05
CA PRO A 589 9.89 -29.68 -15.18
C PRO A 589 10.70 -30.93 -14.84
N TYR A 590 10.26 -31.67 -13.83
CA TYR A 590 10.98 -32.81 -13.26
C TYR A 590 10.92 -34.06 -14.13
N ASN A 591 11.25 -33.93 -15.42
CA ASN A 591 11.34 -34.99 -16.42
C ASN A 591 12.18 -34.55 -17.64
N GLY A 592 13.02 -33.52 -17.49
CA GLY A 592 13.87 -33.00 -18.57
C GLY A 592 13.14 -32.16 -19.62
N GLN A 593 11.93 -31.69 -19.31
CA GLN A 593 11.16 -30.82 -20.19
C GLN A 593 11.71 -29.38 -20.17
N VAL A 594 11.56 -28.67 -21.29
CA VAL A 594 11.83 -27.22 -21.33
C VAL A 594 10.60 -26.52 -20.77
N ALA A 595 10.77 -25.82 -19.64
CA ALA A 595 9.69 -25.07 -19.02
C ALA A 595 9.72 -23.59 -19.41
N ASP A 596 8.54 -23.03 -19.62
CA ASP A 596 8.37 -21.59 -19.66
C ASP A 596 8.46 -21.00 -18.26
N PRO A 597 8.82 -19.71 -18.14
CA PRO A 597 8.75 -19.03 -16.87
C PRO A 597 7.33 -18.97 -16.30
N LEU A 598 7.24 -19.12 -14.99
CA LEU A 598 6.01 -19.02 -14.21
C LEU A 598 5.44 -17.59 -14.27
N LEU A 599 4.18 -17.43 -14.63
CA LEU A 599 3.44 -16.16 -14.54
C LEU A 599 2.96 -15.88 -13.12
N SER A 600 2.54 -16.92 -12.43
CA SER A 600 2.00 -16.88 -11.08
C SER A 600 2.31 -18.19 -10.37
N LEU A 601 2.45 -18.11 -9.05
CA LEU A 601 2.55 -19.27 -8.17
C LEU A 601 1.88 -18.93 -6.85
N HIS A 602 0.86 -19.69 -6.52
CA HIS A 602 0.04 -19.58 -5.32
C HIS A 602 0.02 -20.91 -4.60
N CYS A 603 0.09 -20.88 -3.28
CA CYS A 603 -0.08 -22.07 -2.47
C CYS A 603 -1.09 -21.79 -1.34
N SER A 604 -1.97 -22.75 -1.11
CA SER A 604 -2.90 -22.76 0.02
C SER A 604 -2.88 -24.11 0.72
N ILE A 605 -3.08 -24.08 2.04
CA ILE A 605 -3.19 -25.27 2.87
C ILE A 605 -4.55 -25.21 3.57
N LEU A 606 -5.33 -26.25 3.37
CA LEU A 606 -6.68 -26.40 3.88
C LEU A 606 -6.73 -27.49 4.94
N GLY A 607 -7.57 -27.29 5.95
CA GLY A 607 -7.92 -28.34 6.92
C GLY A 607 -8.98 -29.29 6.37
N GLY A 608 -9.28 -30.36 7.12
CA GLY A 608 -10.30 -31.35 6.75
C GLY A 608 -11.72 -30.80 6.56
N ASP A 609 -12.00 -29.58 7.00
CA ASP A 609 -13.26 -28.87 6.81
C ASP A 609 -13.25 -27.88 5.62
N ASN A 610 -12.20 -27.94 4.79
CA ASN A 610 -11.95 -27.04 3.66
C ASN A 610 -11.74 -25.57 4.04
N HIS A 611 -11.46 -25.25 5.31
CA HIS A 611 -11.03 -23.90 5.70
C HIS A 611 -9.60 -23.65 5.20
N VAL A 612 -9.39 -22.54 4.47
CA VAL A 612 -8.05 -22.10 4.03
C VAL A 612 -7.31 -21.49 5.22
N ALA A 613 -6.49 -22.31 5.86
CA ALA A 613 -5.77 -21.95 7.07
C ALA A 613 -4.45 -21.23 6.78
N ILE A 614 -3.80 -21.52 5.66
CA ILE A 614 -2.54 -20.92 5.25
C ILE A 614 -2.63 -20.60 3.77
N SER A 615 -2.17 -19.41 3.38
CA SER A 615 -2.12 -18.99 1.99
C SER A 615 -0.95 -18.06 1.74
N TYR A 616 -0.32 -18.17 0.57
CA TYR A 616 0.65 -17.21 0.10
C TYR A 616 0.78 -17.21 -1.42
N ASP A 617 1.13 -16.06 -1.95
CA ASP A 617 1.59 -15.91 -3.32
C ASP A 617 3.10 -15.71 -3.34
N VAL A 618 3.73 -16.24 -4.39
CA VAL A 618 5.11 -15.91 -4.72
C VAL A 618 5.12 -14.69 -5.64
N PRO A 619 5.73 -13.56 -5.23
CA PRO A 619 5.78 -12.38 -6.07
C PRO A 619 6.71 -12.58 -7.27
N GLU A 620 6.22 -12.20 -8.47
CA GLU A 620 6.97 -12.11 -9.73
C GLU A 620 7.82 -13.35 -10.11
N PRO A 621 7.23 -14.54 -10.31
CA PRO A 621 8.00 -15.74 -10.65
C PRO A 621 8.40 -15.79 -12.14
N THR A 622 8.29 -14.69 -12.88
CA THR A 622 8.34 -14.57 -14.37
C THR A 622 9.68 -14.90 -15.02
N THR A 623 10.67 -15.31 -14.24
CA THR A 623 11.95 -15.83 -14.70
C THR A 623 12.20 -17.27 -14.26
N TRP A 624 11.27 -17.88 -13.53
CA TRP A 624 11.46 -19.14 -12.84
C TRP A 624 10.85 -20.27 -13.65
N THR A 625 11.65 -21.28 -13.96
CA THR A 625 11.19 -22.52 -14.60
C THR A 625 10.76 -23.58 -13.57
N GLY A 626 11.12 -23.38 -12.31
CA GLY A 626 10.72 -24.21 -11.18
C GLY A 626 10.84 -23.43 -9.87
N ALA A 627 10.19 -23.91 -8.82
CA ALA A 627 10.17 -23.27 -7.51
C ALA A 627 10.27 -24.26 -6.35
N LEU A 628 11.02 -23.89 -5.31
CA LEU A 628 10.85 -24.43 -3.97
C LEU A 628 9.68 -23.69 -3.31
N ILE A 629 8.61 -24.42 -3.02
CA ILE A 629 7.35 -23.85 -2.53
C ILE A 629 7.50 -23.59 -1.03
N GLY A 630 7.64 -24.66 -0.24
CA GLY A 630 7.74 -24.59 1.21
C GLY A 630 7.95 -25.98 1.82
N CYS A 631 8.03 -26.06 3.14
CA CYS A 631 8.11 -27.35 3.82
C CYS A 631 7.43 -27.35 5.18
N PHE A 632 6.83 -28.49 5.53
CA PHE A 632 6.56 -28.83 6.91
C PHE A 632 7.85 -29.33 7.56
N LEU A 633 8.17 -28.82 8.74
CA LEU A 633 9.34 -29.24 9.48
C LEU A 633 9.06 -29.33 10.98
N ARG A 634 9.77 -30.25 11.64
CA ARG A 634 9.73 -30.45 13.09
C ARG A 634 11.16 -30.61 13.64
N SER A 635 11.41 -30.09 14.83
CA SER A 635 12.74 -30.14 15.47
C SER A 635 13.03 -31.51 16.11
N SER A 636 11.97 -32.15 16.60
CA SER A 636 11.98 -33.49 17.18
C SER A 636 10.67 -34.21 16.86
N VAL A 637 10.62 -35.51 17.14
CA VAL A 637 9.41 -36.33 16.91
C VAL A 637 8.21 -35.77 17.68
N ASP A 638 8.44 -35.28 18.91
CA ASP A 638 7.39 -34.74 19.79
C ASP A 638 7.13 -33.23 19.58
N SER A 639 7.88 -32.54 18.71
CA SER A 639 7.65 -31.12 18.49
C SER A 639 6.52 -30.93 17.47
N PRO A 640 5.69 -29.88 17.65
CA PRO A 640 4.63 -29.58 16.69
C PRO A 640 5.21 -29.30 15.31
N TRP A 641 4.42 -29.58 14.28
CA TRP A 641 4.78 -29.24 12.92
C TRP A 641 4.75 -27.72 12.72
N THR A 642 5.77 -27.23 12.05
CA THR A 642 5.85 -25.85 11.59
C THR A 642 5.86 -25.83 10.07
N PHE A 643 5.20 -24.84 9.47
CA PHE A 643 5.26 -24.63 8.03
C PHE A 643 6.17 -23.44 7.75
N TYR A 644 7.19 -23.67 6.93
CA TYR A 644 8.13 -22.66 6.49
C TYR A 644 7.95 -22.38 5.00
N VAL A 645 7.63 -21.13 4.68
CA VAL A 645 7.45 -20.68 3.29
C VAL A 645 8.81 -20.36 2.70
N ILE A 646 9.17 -21.04 1.61
CA ILE A 646 10.43 -20.77 0.90
C ILE A 646 10.19 -19.78 -0.22
N GLY A 647 9.34 -20.13 -1.20
CA GLY A 647 9.01 -19.29 -2.35
C GLY A 647 10.25 -18.79 -3.09
N ARG A 648 11.09 -19.69 -3.60
CA ARG A 648 12.35 -19.37 -4.31
C ARG A 648 12.46 -20.11 -5.63
N PRO A 649 13.16 -19.55 -6.64
CA PRO A 649 13.45 -20.28 -7.87
C PRO A 649 14.34 -21.48 -7.58
N THR A 650 14.20 -22.53 -8.36
CA THR A 650 15.14 -23.65 -8.39
C THR A 650 15.47 -24.05 -9.82
N GLU A 651 16.72 -24.44 -10.02
CA GLU A 651 17.21 -25.04 -11.27
C GLU A 651 17.19 -26.58 -11.20
N ALA A 652 16.73 -27.14 -10.08
CA ALA A 652 16.66 -28.58 -9.91
C ALA A 652 15.77 -29.22 -10.98
N THR A 653 16.29 -30.26 -11.62
CA THR A 653 15.63 -31.00 -12.71
C THR A 653 15.17 -32.39 -12.28
N ASN A 654 15.59 -32.83 -11.10
CA ASN A 654 15.22 -34.11 -10.50
C ASN A 654 15.15 -33.99 -8.97
N SER A 655 14.55 -34.99 -8.32
CA SER A 655 14.31 -34.94 -6.87
C SER A 655 15.55 -34.99 -5.99
N CYS A 656 16.65 -35.57 -6.47
CA CYS A 656 17.92 -35.54 -5.73
C CYS A 656 18.48 -34.10 -5.69
N GLU A 657 18.40 -33.37 -6.80
CA GLU A 657 18.76 -31.95 -6.86
C GLU A 657 17.81 -31.10 -6.02
N VAL A 658 16.51 -31.42 -6.01
CA VAL A 658 15.52 -30.75 -5.14
C VAL A 658 15.89 -30.90 -3.67
N ALA A 659 16.20 -32.12 -3.21
CA ALA A 659 16.63 -32.37 -1.83
C ALA A 659 17.87 -31.54 -1.46
N HIS A 660 18.85 -31.45 -2.37
CA HIS A 660 20.02 -30.61 -2.20
C HIS A 660 19.66 -29.12 -2.13
N ALA A 661 18.77 -28.64 -3.00
CA ALA A 661 18.31 -27.25 -3.00
C ALA A 661 17.60 -26.88 -1.68
N PHE A 662 16.73 -27.75 -1.16
CA PHE A 662 16.10 -27.56 0.15
C PHE A 662 17.13 -27.48 1.28
N ARG A 663 18.12 -28.37 1.27
CA ARG A 663 19.19 -28.38 2.28
C ARG A 663 19.92 -27.04 2.32
N GLU A 664 20.31 -26.52 1.17
CA GLU A 664 21.05 -25.26 1.10
C GLU A 664 20.19 -24.07 1.49
N GLU A 665 18.92 -24.04 1.08
CA GLU A 665 18.00 -22.98 1.46
C GLU A 665 17.69 -22.96 2.96
N VAL A 666 17.41 -24.12 3.56
CA VAL A 666 17.14 -24.22 4.99
C VAL A 666 18.35 -23.82 5.84
N LYS A 667 19.56 -24.25 5.45
CA LYS A 667 20.81 -23.83 6.12
C LYS A 667 21.04 -22.33 6.01
N ARG A 668 20.77 -21.75 4.84
CA ARG A 668 20.99 -20.33 4.57
C ARG A 668 20.04 -19.44 5.38
N SER A 669 18.78 -19.84 5.48
CA SER A 669 17.70 -18.90 5.82
C SER A 669 17.44 -18.72 7.31
N ARG A 670 18.16 -19.41 8.21
CA ARG A 670 18.01 -19.33 9.68
C ARG A 670 16.52 -19.28 10.07
N ILE A 671 15.82 -20.39 9.87
CA ILE A 671 14.36 -20.49 10.04
C ILE A 671 13.93 -19.84 11.35
N PRO A 672 13.04 -18.83 11.31
CA PRO A 672 12.50 -18.21 12.52
C PRO A 672 11.73 -19.25 13.34
N THR A 673 11.93 -19.27 14.65
CA THR A 673 11.05 -20.02 15.54
C THR A 673 9.71 -19.29 15.62
N PRO A 674 8.57 -19.93 15.29
CA PRO A 674 7.26 -19.32 15.51
C PRO A 674 7.08 -18.99 16.99
N GLY A 675 6.57 -17.81 17.30
CA GLY A 675 6.19 -17.48 18.67
C GLY A 675 4.85 -18.10 19.03
N ASP A 676 4.61 -18.30 20.33
CA ASP A 676 3.34 -18.83 20.82
C ASP A 676 2.21 -17.83 20.59
N LEU A 677 1.28 -18.18 19.70
CA LEU A 677 0.09 -17.37 19.48
C LEU A 677 -0.88 -17.55 20.66
N PRO A 678 -1.23 -16.47 21.37
CA PRO A 678 -2.18 -16.54 22.46
C PRO A 678 -3.59 -16.91 21.94
N VAL A 679 -4.29 -17.74 22.70
CA VAL A 679 -5.66 -18.22 22.40
C VAL A 679 -6.66 -17.05 22.37
N GLU A 680 -6.53 -16.12 23.31
CA GLU A 680 -7.33 -14.89 23.36
C GLU A 680 -6.42 -13.66 23.46
N LEU A 681 -6.72 -12.66 22.64
CA LEU A 681 -6.08 -11.35 22.70
C LEU A 681 -7.12 -10.28 23.03
N PRO A 682 -6.75 -9.26 23.82
CA PRO A 682 -7.67 -8.19 24.20
C PRO A 682 -8.13 -7.44 22.95
N CYS A 683 -9.44 -7.43 22.72
CA CYS A 683 -10.08 -6.68 21.64
C CYS A 683 -11.14 -5.79 22.24
N LYS A 684 -10.81 -4.52 22.49
CA LYS A 684 -11.76 -3.54 22.99
C LYS A 684 -11.72 -2.32 22.10
N LEU A 685 -12.88 -1.98 21.51
CA LEU A 685 -13.00 -0.70 20.83
C LEU A 685 -12.70 0.43 21.82
N PRO A 686 -11.87 1.40 21.42
CA PRO A 686 -11.69 2.58 22.24
C PRO A 686 -13.05 3.29 22.45
N PRO A 687 -13.27 3.91 23.60
CA PRO A 687 -14.48 4.71 23.83
C PRO A 687 -14.56 5.85 22.81
N LEU A 688 -15.77 6.26 22.45
CA LEU A 688 -15.97 7.33 21.49
C LEU A 688 -15.36 8.64 21.98
N VAL A 689 -14.54 9.26 21.12
CA VAL A 689 -13.91 10.56 21.39
C VAL A 689 -14.39 11.57 20.33
N PRO A 690 -14.84 12.78 20.72
CA PRO A 690 -15.19 13.81 19.76
C PRO A 690 -13.96 14.25 18.96
N VAL A 691 -14.11 14.43 17.64
CA VAL A 691 -13.05 15.00 16.81
C VAL A 691 -12.90 16.48 17.12
N PRO A 692 -11.68 16.99 17.41
CA PRO A 692 -11.46 18.41 17.62
C PRO A 692 -11.85 19.21 16.37
N LYS A 693 -12.76 20.18 16.52
CA LYS A 693 -13.06 21.17 15.49
C LYS A 693 -12.10 22.35 15.69
N GLU A 694 -10.91 22.31 15.12
CA GLU A 694 -9.98 23.44 15.21
C GLU A 694 -9.50 23.88 13.82
N SER A 695 -10.06 24.99 13.34
CA SER A 695 -9.42 25.82 12.32
C SER A 695 -8.47 26.77 13.04
N ILE A 696 -7.16 26.61 12.87
CA ILE A 696 -6.15 27.49 13.47
C ILE A 696 -5.57 28.37 12.39
N MET A 697 -5.74 29.69 12.53
CA MET A 697 -4.97 30.66 11.76
C MET A 697 -3.52 30.59 12.22
N ILE A 698 -2.60 30.25 11.31
CA ILE A 698 -1.17 30.10 11.63
C ILE A 698 -0.45 31.43 11.39
N PRO A 699 0.11 32.10 12.43
CA PRO A 699 0.85 33.35 12.25
C PRO A 699 2.18 33.17 11.49
N GLU A 700 2.72 34.20 10.86
CA GLU A 700 3.91 34.14 9.99
C GLU A 700 5.20 33.65 10.68
N ASP A 701 5.45 34.06 11.92
CA ASP A 701 6.64 33.67 12.71
C ASP A 701 6.75 32.14 12.86
N PHE A 702 5.62 31.47 12.71
CA PHE A 702 5.49 30.04 12.75
C PHE A 702 5.86 29.38 11.41
N LEU A 703 5.50 29.97 10.26
CA LEU A 703 5.86 29.47 8.93
C LEU A 703 7.38 29.47 8.72
N LEU A 704 8.06 30.51 9.21
CA LEU A 704 9.52 30.63 9.18
C LEU A 704 10.22 29.58 10.06
N LYS A 705 9.66 29.24 11.23
CA LYS A 705 10.19 28.18 12.09
C LYS A 705 9.96 26.78 11.51
N VAL A 706 8.79 26.52 10.92
CA VAL A 706 8.53 25.25 10.24
C VAL A 706 9.45 25.07 9.04
N ALA A 707 9.77 26.11 8.27
CA ALA A 707 10.74 26.02 7.18
C ALA A 707 12.19 25.72 7.67
N SER A 708 12.51 25.98 8.94
CA SER A 708 13.84 25.79 9.53
C SER A 708 14.05 24.48 10.31
N ILE A 709 12.96 23.77 10.65
CA ILE A 709 12.98 22.52 11.45
C ILE A 709 13.07 21.27 10.55
N TRP A 710 12.93 21.44 9.24
CA TRP A 710 13.03 20.40 8.21
C TRP A 710 14.13 20.77 7.21
#